data_AF-A0A3C2B6V6-F1
#
_entry.id   AF-A0A3C2B6V6-F1
#
_cell.length_a   1.000
_cell.length_b   1.000
_cell.length_c   1.000
_cell.angle_alpha   90.00
_cell.angle_beta   90.00
_cell.angle_gamma   90.00
#
_symmetry.space_group_name_H-M   'P 1'
#
loop_
_entity.id
_entity.type
_entity.pdbx_description
1 polymer ?
#
loop_
_entity_poly.entity_id
_entity_poly.type
_entity_poly.pdbx_seq_one_letter_code
_entity_poly.pdbx_strand_id
1 'polypeptide(L)'
;MCPSPHSGNRSRARDGSHVADRRGPPPSLPLGSCLCEGQPPMTHQPSVMRLLCVTHVAPVPPRAGNAVRIQRLLRWLVSDGWQVRVVVCPAVEPGPEVLAAMAAEPYEVTVCPHGGHVPGLAARLGEEPPADAAAARVRRLVSGLCPDGLVAQVEVIDREWQPDVVVAEYAFLSRCFGVLRPQVVKVVDAHDVFSAKADKVERLGVSDGYALTAAEEAALLTPADVVVAIQADEAMVLARLAPHATVVSAGIDLPCAAERPAANAAVSAATALVVGSLNPMNVAGLTEFLHFAWPLVRAAEPEATLCVVGPLGQVVPTEAVAAGVQVLGEVDDLAAYYREAALAVNPAPAGTGLKVKTVEAVANGCPVVVWPAGADGVHPALLPGCHVASDWTELAAKVVEGLRGALARADAADVSVALSAPEVYGRLGTTLRSLVEGRRVAPRRSRGRTRTGASPRLLSLFVQHGALAYPSALTELRALIGRQLPGVRHDVLVLDNAMPARRPHPLRGVARLSTVRWPRAVAASNEAWEFSAWDDGIAWMGGRLHRYDAVALVTSAFLQYDARRHLERLRPAMVEMVCDQRVVLGHTDRYDEPVWFDGAALQEWVRSSFLLVAPDELLRLGSLVSAQAMHRVFVDTLAKPGEPGEPGAAVSPFRADAPLSASYQRYLLGWLTGDGTGQGVEWHSRFELRDATLPRFRAKATAIVNEQLLTYRLRAQGCRPVDLTAAAGLAGG
;
A
#
# COMPACT_ATOMS: atom_id res chain seq x y z
N MET A 1 82.07 10.75 -0.72
CA MET A 1 81.44 10.56 0.60
C MET A 1 79.94 10.32 0.33
N CYS A 2 79.40 9.15 -0.01
CA CYS A 2 79.80 7.73 0.18
C CYS A 2 80.09 7.37 1.64
N PRO A 3 79.43 6.32 2.14
CA PRO A 3 79.95 4.97 1.87
C PRO A 3 78.91 3.98 1.31
N SER A 4 79.25 3.41 0.16
CA SER A 4 79.07 1.98 -0.16
C SER A 4 79.93 1.14 0.83
N PRO A 5 79.74 -0.19 1.05
CA PRO A 5 79.70 -1.14 -0.06
C PRO A 5 79.02 -2.53 0.14
N HIS A 6 79.04 -3.29 -0.97
CA HIS A 6 79.06 -4.75 -1.11
C HIS A 6 77.72 -5.49 -1.22
N SER A 7 77.24 -5.83 -2.42
CA SER A 7 77.75 -6.77 -3.44
C SER A 7 77.44 -8.24 -3.15
N GLY A 8 76.58 -8.82 -4.00
CA GLY A 8 76.30 -10.25 -4.05
C GLY A 8 75.58 -10.63 -5.35
N ASN A 9 76.26 -10.41 -6.47
CA ASN A 9 75.89 -10.83 -7.82
C ASN A 9 76.15 -12.34 -8.00
N ARG A 10 75.23 -13.08 -8.66
CA ARG A 10 75.45 -14.31 -9.47
C ARG A 10 74.13 -14.61 -10.21
N SER A 11 73.95 -14.17 -11.45
CA SER A 11 74.41 -14.74 -12.72
C SER A 11 73.52 -15.87 -13.29
N ARG A 12 72.95 -15.61 -14.48
CA ARG A 12 72.66 -16.51 -15.65
C ARG A 12 71.82 -17.78 -15.36
N ALA A 13 70.87 -18.22 -16.17
CA ALA A 13 70.81 -18.24 -17.63
C ALA A 13 69.36 -18.47 -18.10
N ARG A 14 69.17 -18.24 -19.40
CA ARG A 14 68.01 -18.66 -20.21
C ARG A 14 67.75 -20.17 -20.04
N ASP A 15 66.49 -20.55 -19.94
CA ASP A 15 65.94 -21.57 -20.84
C ASP A 15 64.42 -21.49 -20.90
N GLY A 16 63.91 -21.62 -22.13
CA GLY A 16 62.48 -21.55 -22.39
C GLY A 16 61.78 -22.86 -22.07
N SER A 17 60.51 -22.77 -21.72
CA SER A 17 59.51 -23.72 -22.20
C SER A 17 58.11 -23.14 -21.98
N HIS A 18 57.35 -23.13 -23.07
CA HIS A 18 55.92 -22.92 -23.06
C HIS A 18 55.26 -24.01 -22.19
N VAL A 19 54.59 -23.60 -21.11
CA VAL A 19 53.50 -24.39 -20.52
C VAL A 19 52.35 -23.43 -20.24
N ALA A 20 51.24 -23.66 -20.95
CA ALA A 20 49.98 -22.96 -20.75
C ALA A 20 49.44 -23.30 -19.36
N ASP A 21 49.43 -22.31 -18.46
CA ASP A 21 48.81 -22.49 -17.15
C ASP A 21 47.33 -22.09 -17.20
N ARG A 22 46.49 -23.11 -17.01
CA ARG A 22 45.04 -23.01 -16.93
C ARG A 22 44.71 -22.30 -15.61
N ARG A 23 44.37 -21.01 -15.68
CA ARG A 23 43.73 -20.31 -14.56
C ARG A 23 42.42 -21.02 -14.23
N GLY A 24 42.41 -21.77 -13.14
CA GLY A 24 41.19 -22.25 -12.51
C GLY A 24 40.27 -21.08 -12.13
N PRO A 25 38.97 -21.32 -11.95
CA PRO A 25 38.03 -20.28 -11.57
C PRO A 25 38.44 -19.65 -10.22
N PRO A 26 38.17 -18.35 -10.02
CA PRO A 26 38.44 -17.68 -8.74
C PRO A 26 37.67 -18.36 -7.59
N PRO A 27 38.17 -18.27 -6.35
CA PRO A 27 37.52 -18.91 -5.20
C PRO A 27 36.08 -18.41 -5.04
N SER A 28 35.16 -19.36 -4.85
CA SER A 28 33.75 -19.12 -4.58
C SER A 28 33.59 -18.30 -3.29
N LEU A 29 32.81 -17.22 -3.37
CA LEU A 29 32.36 -16.43 -2.22
C LEU A 29 31.68 -17.36 -1.19
N PRO A 30 31.82 -17.13 0.13
CA PRO A 30 31.06 -17.86 1.12
C PRO A 30 29.58 -17.49 0.95
N LEU A 31 28.79 -18.41 0.40
CA LEU A 31 27.33 -18.34 0.36
C LEU A 31 26.79 -18.46 1.79
N GLY A 32 25.70 -17.74 2.10
CA GLY A 32 25.11 -17.78 3.45
C GLY A 32 24.70 -19.20 3.85
N SER A 33 24.84 -19.54 5.12
CA SER A 33 24.41 -20.84 5.64
C SER A 33 22.88 -20.85 5.86
N CYS A 34 22.22 -21.87 5.34
CA CYS A 34 20.83 -22.17 5.69
C CYS A 34 20.81 -22.78 7.10
N LEU A 35 19.94 -22.27 7.98
CA LEU A 35 19.86 -22.73 9.37
C LEU A 35 19.08 -24.04 9.56
N CYS A 36 18.50 -24.60 8.48
CA CYS A 36 17.64 -25.77 8.52
C CYS A 36 18.32 -26.98 7.85
N GLU A 37 19.31 -27.60 8.49
CA GLU A 37 19.84 -28.89 8.00
C GLU A 37 18.88 -30.04 8.38
N GLY A 38 18.24 -30.68 7.38
CA GLY A 38 17.66 -32.03 7.55
C GLY A 38 16.27 -32.34 6.97
N GLN A 39 15.59 -31.46 6.22
CA GLN A 39 14.32 -31.83 5.56
C GLN A 39 14.53 -32.26 4.08
N PRO A 40 13.91 -33.37 3.63
CA PRO A 40 14.02 -33.81 2.24
C PRO A 40 13.40 -32.78 1.29
N PRO A 41 13.90 -32.65 0.05
CA PRO A 41 13.34 -31.73 -0.93
C PRO A 41 11.89 -32.12 -1.22
N MET A 42 10.95 -31.32 -0.71
CA MET A 42 9.53 -31.53 -0.95
C MET A 42 9.21 -31.25 -2.43
N THR A 43 8.66 -32.25 -3.09
CA THR A 43 8.26 -32.23 -4.49
C THR A 43 7.33 -31.05 -4.80
N HIS A 44 7.62 -30.34 -5.90
CA HIS A 44 6.91 -29.18 -6.44
C HIS A 44 5.37 -29.40 -6.47
N GLN A 45 4.62 -28.76 -5.56
CA GLN A 45 3.17 -28.66 -5.66
C GLN A 45 2.78 -27.37 -6.42
N PRO A 46 2.03 -27.44 -7.53
CA PRO A 46 1.79 -26.31 -8.42
C PRO A 46 0.81 -25.23 -7.91
N SER A 47 0.31 -25.30 -6.67
CA SER A 47 -0.70 -24.36 -6.13
C SER A 47 -0.21 -23.40 -5.04
N VAL A 48 0.99 -23.59 -4.49
CA VAL A 48 1.48 -22.77 -3.36
C VAL A 48 2.26 -21.56 -3.89
N MET A 49 1.96 -20.35 -3.39
CA MET A 49 2.69 -19.13 -3.76
C MET A 49 3.96 -18.98 -2.92
N ARG A 50 5.05 -18.57 -3.55
CA ARG A 50 6.38 -18.44 -2.94
C ARG A 50 6.78 -16.99 -2.77
N LEU A 51 7.10 -16.59 -1.55
CA LEU A 51 7.55 -15.25 -1.22
C LEU A 51 8.94 -15.27 -0.61
N LEU A 52 9.84 -14.47 -1.17
CA LEU A 52 11.16 -14.19 -0.61
C LEU A 52 11.14 -12.82 0.04
N CYS A 53 11.37 -12.74 1.35
CA CYS A 53 11.60 -11.48 2.05
C CYS A 53 13.10 -11.21 2.15
N VAL A 54 13.52 -9.99 1.83
CA VAL A 54 14.89 -9.50 1.90
C VAL A 54 14.92 -8.36 2.90
N THR A 55 15.69 -8.51 3.97
CA THR A 55 15.75 -7.53 5.06
C THR A 55 17.16 -7.42 5.64
N HIS A 56 17.49 -6.27 6.22
CA HIS A 56 18.69 -6.08 7.05
C HIS A 56 18.36 -6.08 8.56
N VAL A 57 17.08 -6.24 8.90
CA VAL A 57 16.57 -6.26 10.27
C VAL A 57 16.28 -7.70 10.65
N ALA A 58 16.83 -8.15 11.78
CA ALA A 58 16.47 -9.42 12.38
C ALA A 58 14.99 -9.39 12.83
N PRO A 59 14.08 -10.19 12.25
CA PRO A 59 12.67 -10.16 12.64
C PRO A 59 12.44 -10.77 14.03
N VAL A 60 13.35 -11.65 14.46
CA VAL A 60 13.24 -12.40 15.72
C VAL A 60 14.56 -12.52 16.49
N PRO A 61 14.51 -12.43 17.83
CA PRO A 61 13.39 -11.88 18.61
C PRO A 61 13.20 -10.38 18.29
N PRO A 62 11.95 -9.87 18.19
CA PRO A 62 11.75 -8.49 17.80
C PRO A 62 12.17 -7.54 18.93
N ARG A 63 13.10 -6.63 18.64
CA ARG A 63 13.62 -5.63 19.60
C ARG A 63 13.25 -4.18 19.26
N ALA A 64 12.57 -3.98 18.14
CA ALA A 64 12.15 -2.68 17.64
C ALA A 64 10.89 -2.81 16.78
N GLY A 65 10.17 -1.70 16.58
CA GLY A 65 8.88 -1.70 15.88
C GLY A 65 8.94 -2.22 14.45
N ASN A 66 10.03 -1.97 13.72
CA ASN A 66 10.25 -2.54 12.39
C ASN A 66 10.42 -4.07 12.42
N ALA A 67 11.15 -4.62 13.40
CA ALA A 67 11.28 -6.05 13.59
C ALA A 67 9.94 -6.71 13.93
N VAL A 68 9.14 -6.08 14.81
CA VAL A 68 7.78 -6.54 15.13
C VAL A 68 6.94 -6.61 13.86
N ARG A 69 6.90 -5.53 13.07
CA ARG A 69 6.15 -5.48 11.82
C ARG A 69 6.55 -6.59 10.84
N ILE A 70 7.86 -6.75 10.59
CA ILE A 70 8.36 -7.75 9.62
C ILE A 70 7.95 -9.15 10.08
N GLN A 71 8.20 -9.49 11.35
CA GLN A 71 7.84 -10.79 11.90
C GLN A 71 6.34 -11.09 11.73
N ARG A 72 5.51 -10.10 12.06
CA ARG A 72 4.05 -10.16 12.00
C ARG A 72 3.53 -10.42 10.60
N LEU A 73 3.98 -9.62 9.63
CA LEU A 73 3.65 -9.80 8.23
C LEU A 73 4.06 -11.20 7.72
N LEU A 74 5.28 -11.65 8.04
CA LEU A 74 5.79 -12.96 7.60
C LEU A 74 4.98 -14.12 8.18
N ARG A 75 4.67 -14.07 9.49
CA ARG A 75 3.85 -15.09 10.14
C ARG A 75 2.42 -15.10 9.59
N TRP A 76 1.85 -13.93 9.33
CA TRP A 76 0.53 -13.86 8.68
C TRP A 76 0.56 -14.46 7.28
N LEU A 77 1.56 -14.13 6.45
CA LEU A 77 1.71 -14.72 5.11
C LEU A 77 1.79 -16.25 5.17
N VAL A 78 2.56 -16.81 6.09
CA VAL A 78 2.60 -18.27 6.30
C VAL A 78 1.21 -18.81 6.67
N SER A 79 0.51 -18.16 7.60
CA SER A 79 -0.86 -18.57 8.00
C SER A 79 -1.88 -18.45 6.86
N ASP A 80 -1.65 -17.52 5.92
CA ASP A 80 -2.44 -17.27 4.71
C ASP A 80 -2.06 -18.20 3.54
N GLY A 81 -1.22 -19.21 3.82
CA GLY A 81 -0.87 -20.30 2.91
C GLY A 81 0.32 -20.03 1.99
N TRP A 82 1.12 -18.99 2.26
CA TRP A 82 2.33 -18.71 1.49
C TRP A 82 3.50 -19.56 1.97
N GLN A 83 4.33 -20.02 1.02
CA GLN A 83 5.66 -20.53 1.34
C GLN A 83 6.62 -19.35 1.43
N VAL A 84 7.18 -19.11 2.61
CA VAL A 84 8.03 -17.95 2.87
C VAL A 84 9.49 -18.38 3.05
N ARG A 85 10.41 -17.63 2.45
CA ARG A 85 11.84 -17.64 2.77
C ARG A 85 12.28 -16.23 3.12
N VAL A 86 13.23 -16.11 4.04
CA VAL A 86 13.78 -14.82 4.47
C VAL A 86 15.29 -14.83 4.29
N VAL A 87 15.82 -13.79 3.67
CA VAL A 87 17.26 -13.48 3.67
C VAL A 87 17.47 -12.27 4.55
N VAL A 88 18.18 -12.47 5.65
CA VAL A 88 18.55 -11.41 6.60
C VAL A 88 20.01 -11.06 6.41
N CYS A 89 20.32 -9.80 6.14
CA CYS A 89 21.69 -9.27 6.02
C CYS A 89 21.93 -8.21 7.11
N PRO A 90 22.10 -8.61 8.37
CA PRO A 90 22.18 -7.68 9.47
C PRO A 90 23.52 -6.93 9.44
N ALA A 91 23.52 -5.67 9.90
CA ALA A 91 24.75 -4.87 9.99
C ALA A 91 25.77 -5.45 10.98
N VAL A 92 25.29 -6.20 11.97
CA VAL A 92 26.09 -6.92 12.97
C VAL A 92 25.70 -8.38 12.93
N GLU A 93 26.69 -9.26 12.97
CA GLU A 93 26.45 -10.71 12.96
C GLU A 93 25.57 -11.13 14.16
N PRO A 94 24.50 -11.92 13.92
CA PRO A 94 23.62 -12.33 15.00
C PRO A 94 24.32 -13.28 15.97
N GLY A 95 24.09 -13.08 17.28
CA GLY A 95 24.52 -14.05 18.30
C GLY A 95 23.72 -15.36 18.26
N PRO A 96 24.19 -16.40 18.97
CA PRO A 96 23.57 -17.73 18.94
C PRO A 96 22.08 -17.77 19.31
N GLU A 97 21.65 -16.93 20.26
CA GLU A 97 20.24 -16.84 20.68
C GLU A 97 19.33 -16.32 19.56
N VAL A 98 19.80 -15.32 18.82
CA VAL A 98 19.07 -14.73 17.69
C VAL A 98 18.99 -15.74 16.54
N LEU A 99 20.07 -16.48 16.27
CA LEU A 99 20.07 -17.55 15.28
C LEU A 99 19.11 -18.68 15.64
N ALA A 100 19.08 -19.09 16.93
CA ALA A 100 18.14 -20.09 17.41
C ALA A 100 16.68 -19.63 17.29
N ALA A 101 16.40 -18.35 17.60
CA ALA A 101 15.07 -17.77 17.42
C ALA A 101 14.65 -17.72 15.95
N MET A 102 15.55 -17.35 15.04
CA MET A 102 15.33 -17.39 13.58
C MET A 102 15.05 -18.80 13.08
N ALA A 103 15.80 -19.79 13.57
CA ALA A 103 15.63 -21.20 13.18
C ALA A 103 14.30 -21.80 13.67
N ALA A 104 13.67 -21.21 14.70
CA ALA A 104 12.39 -21.65 15.25
C ALA A 104 11.16 -21.07 14.53
N GLU A 105 11.34 -20.14 13.58
CA GLU A 105 10.23 -19.57 12.81
C GLU A 105 9.61 -20.58 11.83
N PRO A 106 8.33 -20.42 11.44
CA PRO A 106 7.65 -21.34 10.54
C PRO A 106 8.06 -21.17 9.07
N TYR A 107 9.16 -20.48 8.80
CA TYR A 107 9.71 -20.19 7.49
C TYR A 107 11.24 -20.31 7.51
N GLU A 108 11.84 -20.57 6.37
CA GLU A 108 13.29 -20.76 6.27
C GLU A 108 14.01 -19.40 6.29
N VAL A 109 15.06 -19.30 7.11
CA VAL A 109 15.89 -18.10 7.25
C VAL A 109 17.31 -18.38 6.78
N THR A 110 17.80 -17.55 5.85
CA THR A 110 19.20 -17.51 5.43
C THR A 110 19.83 -16.24 5.98
N VAL A 111 20.93 -16.38 6.74
CA VAL A 111 21.71 -15.23 7.21
C VAL A 111 22.81 -14.96 6.20
N CYS A 112 22.74 -13.79 5.55
CA CYS A 112 23.75 -13.31 4.63
C CYS A 112 24.77 -12.46 5.39
N PRO A 113 26.08 -12.78 5.32
CA PRO A 113 27.11 -11.90 5.85
C PRO A 113 27.04 -10.52 5.21
N HIS A 114 27.31 -9.49 6.01
CA HIS A 114 27.32 -8.12 5.52
C HIS A 114 28.56 -7.85 4.65
N GLY A 115 28.37 -7.20 3.49
CA GLY A 115 29.44 -6.86 2.57
C GLY A 115 29.61 -7.85 1.40
N GLY A 116 30.86 -8.13 1.06
CA GLY A 116 31.24 -8.86 -0.15
C GLY A 116 31.30 -7.95 -1.39
N HIS A 117 32.24 -8.23 -2.29
CA HIS A 117 32.31 -7.59 -3.61
C HIS A 117 32.07 -8.65 -4.67
N VAL A 118 31.16 -8.36 -5.60
CA VAL A 118 30.85 -9.26 -6.71
C VAL A 118 31.31 -8.60 -8.01
N PRO A 119 32.43 -9.07 -8.60
CA PRO A 119 32.98 -8.46 -9.81
C PRO A 119 31.95 -8.37 -10.94
N GLY A 120 31.80 -7.19 -11.52
CA GLY A 120 30.88 -6.93 -12.63
C GLY A 120 29.40 -6.81 -12.25
N LEU A 121 29.02 -6.97 -10.98
CA LEU A 121 27.63 -6.83 -10.54
C LEU A 121 27.07 -5.43 -10.83
N ALA A 122 27.84 -4.39 -10.55
CA ALA A 122 27.42 -3.01 -10.83
C ALA A 122 27.05 -2.80 -12.30
N ALA A 123 27.88 -3.32 -13.22
CA ALA A 123 27.59 -3.25 -14.65
C ALA A 123 26.32 -4.05 -15.03
N ARG A 124 26.10 -5.23 -14.42
CA ARG A 124 24.90 -6.03 -14.64
C ARG A 124 23.62 -5.37 -14.13
N LEU A 125 23.74 -4.59 -13.05
CA LEU A 125 22.66 -3.79 -12.48
C LEU A 125 22.44 -2.46 -13.23
N GLY A 126 23.30 -2.11 -14.19
CA GLY A 126 23.24 -0.82 -14.88
C GLY A 126 23.62 0.36 -13.98
N GLU A 127 24.47 0.12 -12.98
CA GLU A 127 24.87 1.11 -12.00
C GLU A 127 26.05 1.93 -12.54
N GLU A 128 25.74 3.12 -13.04
CA GLU A 128 26.74 4.08 -13.51
C GLU A 128 27.52 4.71 -12.35
N PRO A 129 28.76 5.18 -12.61
CA PRO A 129 29.49 5.99 -11.63
C PRO A 129 28.67 7.22 -11.20
N PRO A 130 28.68 7.57 -9.89
CA PRO A 130 27.90 8.70 -9.41
C PRO A 130 28.38 10.00 -10.07
N ALA A 131 27.42 10.78 -10.60
CA ALA A 131 27.70 12.02 -11.33
C ALA A 131 28.19 13.17 -10.42
N ASP A 132 27.81 13.15 -9.14
CA ASP A 132 28.17 14.17 -8.15
C ASP A 132 28.26 13.58 -6.73
N ALA A 133 28.55 14.45 -5.76
CA ALA A 133 28.70 14.06 -4.35
C ALA A 133 27.39 13.57 -3.71
N ALA A 134 26.23 14.08 -4.14
CA ALA A 134 24.92 13.66 -3.63
C ALA A 134 24.58 12.26 -4.14
N ALA A 135 24.76 11.99 -5.43
CA ALA A 135 24.66 10.66 -6.02
C ALA A 135 25.63 9.68 -5.35
N ALA A 136 26.87 10.11 -5.06
CA ALA A 136 27.85 9.28 -4.35
C ALA A 136 27.47 8.99 -2.89
N ARG A 137 26.75 9.90 -2.22
CA ARG A 137 26.19 9.67 -0.88
C ARG A 137 25.09 8.62 -0.94
N VAL A 138 24.09 8.79 -1.80
CA VAL A 138 23.00 7.81 -1.96
C VAL A 138 23.55 6.44 -2.35
N ARG A 139 24.51 6.42 -3.27
CA ARG A 139 25.20 5.19 -3.68
C ARG A 139 25.81 4.45 -2.50
N ARG A 140 26.53 5.16 -1.62
CA ARG A 140 27.13 4.58 -0.41
C ARG A 140 26.08 4.09 0.57
N LEU A 141 24.99 4.84 0.76
CA LEU A 141 23.88 4.46 1.63
C LEU A 141 23.22 3.16 1.14
N VAL A 142 22.84 3.11 -0.14
CA VAL A 142 22.20 1.94 -0.75
C VAL A 142 23.13 0.73 -0.74
N SER A 143 24.40 0.88 -1.13
CA SER A 143 25.36 -0.25 -1.12
C SER A 143 25.72 -0.71 0.30
N GLY A 144 25.62 0.19 1.30
CA GLY A 144 25.76 -0.17 2.70
C GLY A 144 24.60 -1.04 3.19
N LEU A 145 23.35 -0.66 2.86
CA LEU A 145 22.17 -1.41 3.30
C LEU A 145 21.88 -2.67 2.44
N CYS A 146 22.22 -2.62 1.15
CA CYS A 146 22.04 -3.69 0.18
C CYS A 146 23.37 -4.04 -0.50
N PRO A 147 24.31 -4.69 0.22
CA PRO A 147 25.65 -4.98 -0.28
C PRO A 147 25.64 -6.01 -1.42
N ASP A 148 26.72 -6.09 -2.20
CA ASP A 148 26.81 -6.98 -3.37
C ASP A 148 26.59 -8.45 -2.99
N GLY A 149 27.08 -8.90 -1.83
CA GLY A 149 26.88 -10.25 -1.32
C GLY A 149 25.38 -10.58 -1.13
N LEU A 150 24.60 -9.63 -0.61
CA LEU A 150 23.15 -9.78 -0.47
C LEU A 150 22.47 -9.92 -1.83
N VAL A 151 22.82 -9.04 -2.79
CA VAL A 151 22.25 -9.08 -4.14
C VAL A 151 22.57 -10.41 -4.82
N ALA A 152 23.80 -10.92 -4.70
CA ALA A 152 24.18 -12.22 -5.25
C ALA A 152 23.43 -13.39 -4.57
N GLN A 153 23.23 -13.33 -3.25
CA GLN A 153 22.45 -14.34 -2.53
C GLN A 153 20.99 -14.35 -3.01
N VAL A 154 20.38 -13.17 -3.20
CA VAL A 154 19.03 -13.03 -3.77
C VAL A 154 18.97 -13.61 -5.19
N GLU A 155 19.97 -13.35 -6.02
CA GLU A 155 20.06 -13.92 -7.37
C GLU A 155 20.08 -15.47 -7.37
N VAL A 156 20.90 -16.06 -6.49
CA VAL A 156 21.00 -17.52 -6.35
C VAL A 156 19.65 -18.11 -5.95
N ILE A 157 18.99 -17.52 -4.95
CA ILE A 157 17.67 -17.97 -4.48
C ILE A 157 16.61 -17.80 -5.58
N ASP A 158 16.61 -16.69 -6.31
CA ASP A 158 15.65 -16.49 -7.41
C ASP A 158 15.80 -17.57 -8.49
N ARG A 159 17.05 -17.94 -8.84
CA ARG A 159 17.33 -18.98 -9.83
C ARG A 159 16.89 -20.37 -9.36
N GLU A 160 17.16 -20.70 -8.10
CA GLU A 160 17.02 -22.07 -7.56
C GLU A 160 15.64 -22.35 -6.98
N TRP A 161 15.09 -21.39 -6.24
CA TRP A 161 13.80 -21.54 -5.55
C TRP A 161 12.63 -20.94 -6.34
N GLN A 162 12.92 -20.01 -7.25
CA GLN A 162 11.96 -19.36 -8.13
C GLN A 162 10.77 -18.76 -7.37
N PRO A 163 10.99 -17.73 -6.52
CA PRO A 163 9.91 -17.02 -5.86
C PRO A 163 8.95 -16.40 -6.87
N ASP A 164 7.68 -16.28 -6.49
CA ASP A 164 6.69 -15.51 -7.23
C ASP A 164 6.73 -14.02 -6.86
N VAL A 165 7.05 -13.75 -5.59
CA VAL A 165 7.12 -12.42 -4.99
C VAL A 165 8.46 -12.25 -4.28
N VAL A 166 9.10 -11.09 -4.45
CA VAL A 166 10.22 -10.66 -3.62
C VAL A 166 9.84 -9.37 -2.92
N VAL A 167 9.88 -9.38 -1.59
CA VAL A 167 9.63 -8.22 -0.72
C VAL A 167 10.98 -7.70 -0.23
N ALA A 168 11.26 -6.43 -0.51
CA ALA A 168 12.37 -5.67 0.05
C ALA A 168 11.86 -4.83 1.22
N GLU A 169 12.31 -5.13 2.43
CA GLU A 169 12.04 -4.30 3.61
C GLU A 169 12.92 -3.05 3.54
N TYR A 170 12.31 -1.87 3.37
CA TYR A 170 12.90 -0.57 3.03
C TYR A 170 13.27 -0.37 1.55
N ALA A 171 13.06 0.85 1.07
CA ALA A 171 13.35 1.25 -0.31
C ALA A 171 14.80 1.02 -0.75
N PHE A 172 15.77 1.12 0.17
CA PHE A 172 17.18 0.87 -0.11
C PHE A 172 17.48 -0.56 -0.58
N LEU A 173 16.68 -1.55 -0.12
CA LEU A 173 16.87 -2.94 -0.51
C LEU A 173 16.35 -3.23 -1.92
N SER A 174 15.62 -2.31 -2.56
CA SER A 174 15.12 -2.46 -3.94
C SER A 174 16.24 -2.64 -4.98
N ARG A 175 17.49 -2.28 -4.62
CA ARG A 175 18.69 -2.57 -5.43
C ARG A 175 18.76 -4.04 -5.87
N CYS A 176 18.33 -4.98 -5.02
CA CYS A 176 18.37 -6.41 -5.37
C CYS A 176 17.39 -6.79 -6.50
N PHE A 177 16.44 -5.92 -6.88
CA PHE A 177 15.48 -6.22 -7.93
C PHE A 177 16.09 -6.28 -9.33
N GLY A 178 17.28 -5.70 -9.53
CA GLY A 178 17.96 -5.68 -10.83
C GLY A 178 18.46 -7.06 -11.28
N VAL A 179 18.61 -8.03 -10.37
CA VAL A 179 19.01 -9.41 -10.70
C VAL A 179 17.82 -10.38 -10.84
N LEU A 180 16.61 -9.95 -10.51
CA LEU A 180 15.45 -10.82 -10.49
C LEU A 180 14.89 -11.08 -11.89
N ARG A 181 14.38 -12.29 -12.09
CA ARG A 181 13.66 -12.66 -13.32
C ARG A 181 12.43 -11.74 -13.54
N PRO A 182 12.06 -11.43 -14.79
CA PRO A 182 10.94 -10.53 -15.10
C PRO A 182 9.58 -10.96 -14.55
N GLN A 183 9.38 -12.25 -14.26
CA GLN A 183 8.11 -12.78 -13.77
C GLN A 183 7.88 -12.48 -12.28
N VAL A 184 8.93 -12.17 -11.52
CA VAL A 184 8.85 -11.94 -10.07
C VAL A 184 8.17 -10.61 -9.78
N VAL A 185 7.09 -10.64 -8.99
CA VAL A 185 6.45 -9.42 -8.47
C VAL A 185 7.36 -8.80 -7.42
N LYS A 186 7.73 -7.54 -7.62
CA LYS A 186 8.67 -6.80 -6.78
C LYS A 186 7.92 -5.87 -5.84
N VAL A 187 8.13 -6.06 -4.55
CA VAL A 187 7.40 -5.33 -3.50
C VAL A 187 8.40 -4.59 -2.64
N VAL A 188 8.23 -3.29 -2.46
CA VAL A 188 8.93 -2.54 -1.41
C VAL A 188 7.97 -2.37 -0.25
N ASP A 189 8.28 -2.92 0.91
CA ASP A 189 7.67 -2.41 2.15
C ASP A 189 8.48 -1.18 2.56
N ALA A 190 7.86 0.01 2.47
CA ALA A 190 8.62 1.25 2.57
C ALA A 190 9.16 1.48 3.98
N HIS A 191 8.42 1.05 5.01
CA HIS A 191 8.57 1.37 6.45
C HIS A 191 8.53 2.85 6.82
N ASP A 192 9.06 3.71 5.95
CA ASP A 192 9.26 5.13 6.15
C ASP A 192 9.19 5.85 4.80
N VAL A 193 8.81 7.13 4.84
CA VAL A 193 8.97 8.06 3.71
C VAL A 193 10.19 8.94 3.97
N PHE A 194 11.34 8.54 3.46
CA PHE A 194 12.64 9.15 3.75
C PHE A 194 12.74 10.60 3.24
N SER A 195 12.00 10.95 2.20
CA SER A 195 11.92 12.32 1.69
C SER A 195 11.09 13.26 2.56
N ALA A 196 10.17 12.72 3.36
CA ALA A 196 9.35 13.49 4.29
C ALA A 196 10.02 13.66 5.67
N LYS A 197 11.11 12.92 5.94
CA LYS A 197 11.86 13.02 7.20
C LYS A 197 12.66 14.33 7.28
N ALA A 198 13.23 14.81 6.19
CA ALA A 198 14.03 16.04 6.16
C ALA A 198 13.23 17.23 6.72
N ASP A 199 12.00 17.44 6.25
CA ASP A 199 11.15 18.56 6.68
C ASP A 199 10.70 18.47 8.16
N LYS A 200 10.55 17.26 8.71
CA LYS A 200 10.08 17.04 10.09
C LYS A 200 11.22 16.97 11.12
N VAL A 201 12.42 16.55 10.72
CA VAL A 201 13.56 16.29 11.62
C VAL A 201 14.57 17.45 11.60
N GLU A 202 14.78 18.14 10.47
CA GLU A 202 15.68 19.31 10.41
C GLU A 202 15.16 20.48 11.26
N ARG A 203 13.84 20.61 11.43
CA ARG A 203 13.22 21.62 12.32
C ARG A 203 13.59 21.44 13.79
N LEU A 204 14.16 20.30 14.16
CA LEU A 204 14.54 19.93 15.53
C LEU A 204 16.06 19.80 15.70
N GLY A 205 16.86 20.15 14.67
CA GLY A 205 18.31 20.17 14.76
C GLY A 205 18.99 18.79 14.82
N VAL A 206 18.28 17.72 14.47
CA VAL A 206 18.83 16.35 14.45
C VAL A 206 19.22 15.97 13.01
N SER A 207 20.43 15.47 12.82
CA SER A 207 20.91 14.94 11.53
C SER A 207 20.44 13.50 11.35
N ASP A 208 19.68 13.22 10.29
CA ASP A 208 19.29 11.86 9.90
C ASP A 208 20.15 11.37 8.72
N GLY A 209 20.99 10.37 8.96
CA GLY A 209 21.88 9.78 7.94
C GLY A 209 21.15 9.03 6.82
N TYR A 210 19.84 8.84 6.94
CA TYR A 210 18.99 8.16 5.94
C TYR A 210 18.12 9.12 5.12
N ALA A 211 18.25 10.43 5.31
CA ALA A 211 17.45 11.42 4.59
C ALA A 211 17.68 11.33 3.07
N LEU A 212 16.58 11.39 2.32
CA LEU A 212 16.56 11.42 0.85
C LEU A 212 15.82 12.67 0.38
N THR A 213 16.08 13.09 -0.85
CA THR A 213 15.17 13.95 -1.60
C THR A 213 14.04 13.12 -2.21
N ALA A 214 12.92 13.77 -2.57
CA ALA A 214 11.82 13.10 -3.25
C ALA A 214 12.26 12.41 -4.56
N ALA A 215 13.17 13.01 -5.32
CA ALA A 215 13.70 12.43 -6.55
C ALA A 215 14.57 11.18 -6.28
N GLU A 216 15.42 11.23 -5.24
CA GLU A 216 16.24 10.09 -4.84
C GLU A 216 15.36 8.92 -4.36
N GLU A 217 14.35 9.17 -3.54
CA GLU A 217 13.43 8.14 -3.06
C GLU A 217 12.57 7.55 -4.20
N ALA A 218 12.05 8.38 -5.10
CA ALA A 218 11.33 7.93 -6.30
C ALA A 218 12.20 7.00 -7.19
N ALA A 219 13.50 7.30 -7.32
CA ALA A 219 14.42 6.44 -8.06
C ALA A 219 14.58 5.05 -7.40
N LEU A 220 14.61 4.97 -6.07
CA LEU A 220 14.65 3.70 -5.34
C LEU A 220 13.34 2.91 -5.45
N LEU A 221 12.20 3.58 -5.61
CA LEU A 221 10.88 2.92 -5.76
C LEU A 221 10.56 2.55 -7.22
N THR A 222 11.28 3.10 -8.19
CA THR A 222 11.10 2.83 -9.63
C THR A 222 11.04 1.35 -10.01
N PRO A 223 11.89 0.44 -9.50
CA PRO A 223 11.85 -0.97 -9.89
C PRO A 223 10.70 -1.77 -9.25
N ALA A 224 9.91 -1.18 -8.34
CA ALA A 224 8.84 -1.87 -7.62
C ALA A 224 7.54 -1.96 -8.44
N ASP A 225 6.85 -3.09 -8.31
CA ASP A 225 5.48 -3.28 -8.81
C ASP A 225 4.44 -2.87 -7.75
N VAL A 226 4.78 -3.07 -6.48
CA VAL A 226 3.97 -2.72 -5.32
C VAL A 226 4.83 -1.96 -4.31
N VAL A 227 4.26 -0.89 -3.75
CA VAL A 227 4.86 -0.18 -2.62
C VAL A 227 3.89 -0.23 -1.45
N VAL A 228 4.33 -0.75 -0.32
CA VAL A 228 3.52 -0.85 0.90
C VAL A 228 3.80 0.36 1.78
N ALA A 229 2.73 1.07 2.13
CA ALA A 229 2.74 2.15 3.10
C ALA A 229 2.19 1.65 4.43
N ILE A 230 2.65 2.20 5.56
CA ILE A 230 2.08 1.86 6.87
C ILE A 230 0.84 2.71 7.13
N GLN A 231 0.92 4.00 6.78
CA GLN A 231 -0.13 4.98 7.06
C GLN A 231 -0.79 5.50 5.77
N ALA A 232 -2.01 6.03 5.88
CA ALA A 232 -2.74 6.60 4.75
C ALA A 232 -2.01 7.82 4.15
N ASP A 233 -1.53 8.73 4.99
CA ASP A 233 -0.80 9.92 4.53
C ASP A 233 0.51 9.56 3.82
N GLU A 234 1.22 8.53 4.31
CA GLU A 234 2.41 8.00 3.65
C GLU A 234 2.05 7.38 2.29
N ALA A 235 0.94 6.66 2.19
CA ALA A 235 0.48 6.09 0.93
C ALA A 235 0.24 7.18 -0.13
N MET A 236 -0.28 8.35 0.26
CA MET A 236 -0.47 9.49 -0.65
C MET A 236 0.88 10.06 -1.14
N VAL A 237 1.89 10.12 -0.28
CA VAL A 237 3.23 10.56 -0.69
C VAL A 237 3.88 9.52 -1.60
N LEU A 238 3.86 8.25 -1.21
CA LEU A 238 4.43 7.15 -1.98
C LEU A 238 3.77 6.98 -3.34
N ALA A 239 2.45 7.20 -3.47
CA ALA A 239 1.75 7.19 -4.75
C ALA A 239 2.21 8.30 -5.72
N ARG A 240 2.69 9.43 -5.18
CA ARG A 240 3.31 10.50 -5.99
C ARG A 240 4.74 10.19 -6.36
N LEU A 241 5.49 9.52 -5.47
CA LEU A 241 6.88 9.12 -5.71
C LEU A 241 6.99 7.92 -6.67
N ALA A 242 6.02 7.01 -6.65
CA ALA A 242 5.98 5.80 -7.47
C ALA A 242 4.65 5.65 -8.23
N PRO A 243 4.31 6.56 -9.15
CA PRO A 243 3.01 6.57 -9.84
C PRO A 243 2.81 5.37 -10.78
N HIS A 244 3.85 4.60 -11.06
CA HIS A 244 3.84 3.37 -11.85
C HIS A 244 3.54 2.12 -11.02
N ALA A 245 3.68 2.19 -9.69
CA ALA A 245 3.51 1.07 -8.78
C ALA A 245 2.13 1.07 -8.13
N THR A 246 1.63 -0.11 -7.75
CA THR A 246 0.43 -0.23 -6.92
C THR A 246 0.78 0.11 -5.47
N VAL A 247 0.19 1.17 -4.93
CA VAL A 247 0.39 1.52 -3.51
C VAL A 247 -0.69 0.86 -2.64
N VAL A 248 -0.23 0.14 -1.61
CA VAL A 248 -1.11 -0.55 -0.65
C VAL A 248 -0.78 -0.10 0.76
N SER A 249 -1.78 0.40 1.49
CA SER A 249 -1.63 0.60 2.94
C SER A 249 -1.79 -0.74 3.65
N ALA A 250 -0.82 -1.08 4.48
CA ALA A 250 -0.87 -2.21 5.41
C ALA A 250 -0.21 -1.78 6.73
N GLY A 251 -1.02 -1.57 7.76
CA GLY A 251 -0.57 -1.18 9.09
C GLY A 251 0.12 -2.32 9.83
N ILE A 252 0.04 -2.32 11.16
CA ILE A 252 0.58 -3.40 12.01
C ILE A 252 -0.58 -4.16 12.66
N ASP A 253 -0.55 -5.50 12.60
CA ASP A 253 -1.44 -6.32 13.42
C ASP A 253 -0.84 -6.48 14.82
N LEU A 254 -1.69 -6.46 15.83
CA LEU A 254 -1.28 -6.74 17.20
C LEU A 254 -2.37 -7.57 17.88
N PRO A 255 -2.00 -8.61 18.64
CA PRO A 255 -2.95 -9.39 19.39
C PRO A 255 -3.55 -8.50 20.48
N CYS A 256 -4.87 -8.32 20.42
CA CYS A 256 -5.61 -7.62 21.46
C CYS A 256 -5.99 -8.62 22.56
N ALA A 257 -5.70 -8.28 23.82
CA ALA A 257 -6.21 -9.06 24.93
C ALA A 257 -7.71 -8.77 25.09
N ALA A 258 -8.56 -9.79 24.94
CA ALA A 258 -10.01 -9.65 25.13
C ALA A 258 -10.38 -9.38 26.61
N GLU A 259 -9.51 -9.78 27.54
CA GLU A 259 -9.69 -9.62 28.99
C GLU A 259 -8.36 -9.22 29.65
N ARG A 260 -8.45 -8.35 30.66
CA ARG A 260 -7.32 -8.02 31.54
C ARG A 260 -7.05 -9.22 32.46
N PRO A 261 -5.88 -9.88 32.43
CA PRO A 261 -5.50 -10.82 33.47
C PRO A 261 -5.50 -10.13 34.84
N ALA A 262 -5.74 -10.89 35.90
CA ALA A 262 -5.58 -10.37 37.27
C ALA A 262 -4.19 -9.76 37.44
N ALA A 263 -4.12 -8.57 38.06
CA ALA A 263 -2.90 -7.77 38.17
C ALA A 263 -1.71 -8.59 38.69
N ASN A 264 -0.58 -8.51 38.00
CA ASN A 264 0.69 -9.00 38.54
C ASN A 264 1.10 -8.09 39.71
N ALA A 265 1.64 -8.68 40.76
CA ALA A 265 1.92 -7.95 42.01
C ALA A 265 3.07 -6.92 41.89
N ALA A 266 3.78 -6.89 40.76
CA ALA A 266 4.97 -6.07 40.55
C ALA A 266 4.66 -4.60 40.16
N VAL A 267 3.49 -4.31 39.57
CA VAL A 267 3.13 -2.97 39.08
C VAL A 267 1.83 -2.54 39.74
N SER A 268 1.89 -1.45 40.52
CA SER A 268 0.72 -0.92 41.22
C SER A 268 -0.18 -0.09 40.30
N ALA A 269 -1.45 0.12 40.68
CA ALA A 269 -2.38 1.00 39.99
C ALA A 269 -1.95 2.49 39.90
N ALA A 270 -0.79 2.87 40.47
CA ALA A 270 -0.19 4.20 40.43
C ALA A 270 1.11 4.26 39.58
N THR A 271 1.27 3.34 38.61
CA THR A 271 2.48 3.27 37.78
C THR A 271 2.24 3.76 36.35
N ALA A 272 3.07 4.70 35.88
CA ALA A 272 3.18 5.11 34.49
C ALA A 272 4.30 4.34 33.78
N LEU A 273 4.14 4.07 32.48
CA LEU A 273 5.10 3.29 31.68
C LEU A 273 5.68 4.10 30.52
N VAL A 274 7.00 4.10 30.34
CA VAL A 274 7.68 4.56 29.12
C VAL A 274 8.43 3.40 28.49
N VAL A 275 8.21 3.17 27.20
CA VAL A 275 8.86 2.10 26.43
C VAL A 275 9.65 2.71 25.28
N GLY A 276 10.90 2.27 25.08
CA GLY A 276 11.65 2.70 23.91
C GLY A 276 13.04 2.09 23.75
N SER A 277 13.55 2.20 22.52
CA SER A 277 14.96 1.97 22.17
C SER A 277 15.79 3.26 22.31
N LEU A 278 17.11 3.15 22.21
CA LEU A 278 18.10 4.24 22.32
C LEU A 278 18.18 5.19 21.10
N ASN A 279 17.14 5.28 20.28
CA ASN A 279 17.17 6.22 19.17
C ASN A 279 17.12 7.68 19.68
N PRO A 280 17.69 8.65 18.93
CA PRO A 280 17.80 10.04 19.38
C PRO A 280 16.48 10.69 19.81
N MET A 281 15.37 10.37 19.12
CA MET A 281 14.06 10.96 19.43
C MET A 281 13.47 10.43 20.73
N ASN A 282 13.63 9.14 21.02
CA ASN A 282 13.22 8.56 22.29
C ASN A 282 14.06 9.11 23.45
N VAL A 283 15.38 9.26 23.24
CA VAL A 283 16.31 9.82 24.25
C VAL A 283 15.94 11.27 24.55
N ALA A 284 15.76 12.11 23.52
CA ALA A 284 15.34 13.49 23.70
C ALA A 284 13.99 13.58 24.44
N GLY A 285 12.99 12.83 23.99
CA GLY A 285 11.65 12.82 24.60
C GLY A 285 11.66 12.40 26.07
N LEU A 286 12.37 11.32 26.43
CA LEU A 286 12.47 10.89 27.82
C LEU A 286 13.22 11.92 28.67
N THR A 287 14.32 12.47 28.15
CA THR A 287 15.13 13.44 28.89
C THR A 287 14.34 14.70 29.22
N GLU A 288 13.63 15.26 28.23
CA GLU A 288 12.77 16.44 28.45
C GLU A 288 11.57 16.13 29.34
N PHE A 289 10.94 14.95 29.19
CA PHE A 289 9.86 14.52 30.09
C PHE A 289 10.31 14.45 31.55
N LEU A 290 11.47 13.82 31.82
CA LEU A 290 12.02 13.70 33.17
C LEU A 290 12.39 15.06 33.76
N HIS A 291 12.80 16.01 32.92
CA HIS A 291 13.21 17.34 33.37
C HIS A 291 12.02 18.30 33.58
N PHE A 292 11.05 18.32 32.66
CA PHE A 292 9.98 19.33 32.66
C PHE A 292 8.65 18.83 33.21
N ALA A 293 8.27 17.58 32.97
CA ALA A 293 6.94 17.07 33.30
C ALA A 293 6.92 16.18 34.55
N TRP A 294 7.89 15.27 34.71
CA TRP A 294 7.93 14.33 35.83
C TRP A 294 7.95 15.00 37.22
N PRO A 295 8.67 16.13 37.44
CA PRO A 295 8.62 16.83 38.72
C PRO A 295 7.22 17.36 39.06
N LEU A 296 6.46 17.81 38.06
CA LEU A 296 5.08 18.27 38.24
C LEU A 296 4.14 17.10 38.61
N VAL A 297 4.34 15.94 37.97
CA VAL A 297 3.61 14.71 38.29
C VAL A 297 3.88 14.30 39.74
N ARG A 298 5.15 14.24 40.16
CA ARG A 298 5.55 13.87 41.52
C ARG A 298 5.08 14.87 42.59
N ALA A 299 4.95 16.15 42.25
CA ALA A 299 4.39 17.14 43.16
C ALA A 299 2.88 16.93 43.39
N ALA A 300 2.14 16.50 42.37
CA ALA A 300 0.71 16.21 42.47
C ALA A 300 0.40 14.81 43.02
N GLU A 301 1.25 13.83 42.71
CA GLU A 301 1.14 12.42 43.11
C GLU A 301 2.49 11.94 43.70
N PRO A 302 2.75 12.16 45.00
CA PRO A 302 4.04 11.84 45.64
C PRO A 302 4.42 10.36 45.66
N GLU A 303 3.48 9.45 45.42
CA GLU A 303 3.73 8.00 45.33
C GLU A 303 3.81 7.50 43.87
N ALA A 304 3.69 8.40 42.88
CA ALA A 304 3.74 8.03 41.47
C ALA A 304 5.08 7.37 41.11
N THR A 305 5.01 6.25 40.40
CA THR A 305 6.18 5.52 39.91
C THR A 305 6.20 5.56 38.38
N LEU A 306 7.38 5.79 37.79
CA LEU A 306 7.60 5.69 36.35
C LEU A 306 8.48 4.49 36.03
N CYS A 307 7.96 3.51 35.30
CA CYS A 307 8.78 2.41 34.79
C CYS A 307 9.29 2.71 33.40
N VAL A 308 10.60 2.59 33.18
CA VAL A 308 11.25 2.73 31.87
C VAL A 308 11.70 1.35 31.38
N VAL A 309 11.12 0.91 30.27
CA VAL A 309 11.36 -0.40 29.65
C VAL A 309 12.09 -0.25 28.33
N GLY A 310 13.02 -1.16 28.08
CA GLY A 310 13.89 -1.23 26.92
C GLY A 310 15.25 -0.53 27.12
N PRO A 311 16.12 -0.57 26.09
CA PRO A 311 17.46 0.03 26.15
C PRO A 311 17.48 1.51 26.51
N LEU A 312 16.36 2.22 26.31
CA LEU A 312 16.19 3.62 26.69
C LEU A 312 16.45 3.88 28.19
N GLY A 313 16.30 2.87 29.05
CA GLY A 313 16.65 2.97 30.47
C GLY A 313 18.10 3.42 30.75
N GLN A 314 19.02 3.21 29.80
CA GLN A 314 20.44 3.57 29.96
C GLN A 314 20.69 5.09 30.01
N VAL A 315 19.73 5.92 29.57
CA VAL A 315 19.88 7.39 29.61
C VAL A 315 19.18 8.01 30.83
N VAL A 316 18.57 7.21 31.70
CA VAL A 316 17.91 7.70 32.91
C VAL A 316 18.97 8.15 33.92
N PRO A 317 18.95 9.43 34.35
CA PRO A 317 19.95 9.93 35.28
C PRO A 317 19.65 9.46 36.72
N THR A 318 20.69 9.37 37.56
CA THR A 318 20.58 8.84 38.93
C THR A 318 19.59 9.65 39.79
N GLU A 319 19.48 10.96 39.58
CA GLU A 319 18.53 11.80 40.33
C GLU A 319 17.08 11.45 40.01
N ALA A 320 16.79 11.02 38.78
CA ALA A 320 15.45 10.58 38.40
C ALA A 320 15.07 9.27 39.09
N VAL A 321 16.02 8.35 39.30
CA VAL A 321 15.79 7.11 40.07
C VAL A 321 15.39 7.43 41.51
N ALA A 322 16.08 8.40 42.13
CA ALA A 322 15.71 8.90 43.46
C ALA A 322 14.33 9.59 43.49
N ALA A 323 13.81 10.02 42.33
CA ALA A 323 12.51 10.66 42.16
C ALA A 323 11.40 9.71 41.69
N GLY A 324 11.50 8.41 41.99
CA GLY A 324 10.44 7.43 41.71
C GLY A 324 10.47 6.84 40.29
N VAL A 325 11.59 6.95 39.57
CA VAL A 325 11.80 6.29 38.28
C VAL A 325 12.47 4.93 38.49
N GLN A 326 11.92 3.88 37.87
CA GLN A 326 12.44 2.53 37.88
C GLN A 326 12.88 2.13 36.47
N VAL A 327 14.14 1.71 36.33
CA VAL A 327 14.67 1.20 35.07
C VAL A 327 14.58 -0.31 35.06
N LEU A 328 13.77 -0.86 34.15
CA LEU A 328 13.54 -2.31 34.05
C LEU A 328 14.44 -2.98 33.01
N GLY A 329 14.99 -2.22 32.06
CA GLY A 329 15.76 -2.77 30.94
C GLY A 329 14.87 -3.54 29.96
N GLU A 330 15.43 -4.49 29.23
CA GLU A 330 14.66 -5.38 28.36
C GLU A 330 13.87 -6.40 29.19
N VAL A 331 12.63 -6.69 28.79
CA VAL A 331 11.71 -7.60 29.50
C VAL A 331 11.15 -8.65 28.56
N ASP A 332 10.82 -9.83 29.08
CA ASP A 332 10.35 -10.96 28.27
C ASP A 332 8.90 -10.79 27.78
N ASP A 333 7.99 -10.24 28.61
CA ASP A 333 6.59 -9.96 28.26
C ASP A 333 6.25 -8.49 28.46
N LEU A 334 6.51 -7.67 27.43
CA LEU A 334 6.15 -6.26 27.41
C LEU A 334 4.63 -6.02 27.52
N ALA A 335 3.81 -6.95 27.01
CA ALA A 335 2.36 -6.81 27.01
C ALA A 335 1.78 -6.88 28.43
N ALA A 336 2.39 -7.66 29.33
CA ALA A 336 2.02 -7.68 30.76
C ALA A 336 2.17 -6.29 31.40
N TYR A 337 3.30 -5.61 31.16
CA TYR A 337 3.53 -4.26 31.69
C TYR A 337 2.52 -3.24 31.19
N TYR A 338 2.13 -3.30 29.91
CA TYR A 338 1.07 -2.43 29.41
C TYR A 338 -0.28 -2.71 30.09
N ARG A 339 -0.65 -3.99 30.27
CA ARG A 339 -1.94 -4.35 30.89
C ARG A 339 -2.04 -3.89 32.34
N GLU A 340 -0.93 -3.85 33.06
CA GLU A 340 -0.88 -3.51 34.48
C GLU A 340 -0.72 -2.01 34.75
N ALA A 341 -0.05 -1.28 33.84
CA ALA A 341 0.16 0.15 34.00
C ALA A 341 -1.16 0.93 34.08
N ALA A 342 -1.14 2.03 34.84
CA ALA A 342 -2.25 2.98 34.90
C ALA A 342 -2.40 3.71 33.55
N LEU A 343 -1.26 4.11 33.00
CA LEU A 343 -1.11 4.69 31.67
C LEU A 343 0.30 4.42 31.10
N ALA A 344 0.43 4.58 29.80
CA ALA A 344 1.72 4.69 29.12
C ALA A 344 1.99 6.16 28.73
N VAL A 345 3.25 6.52 28.56
CA VAL A 345 3.69 7.85 28.12
C VAL A 345 4.61 7.68 26.92
N ASN A 346 4.27 8.36 25.82
CA ASN A 346 5.15 8.52 24.67
C ASN A 346 5.54 10.01 24.56
N PRO A 347 6.65 10.43 25.20
CA PRO A 347 7.02 11.83 25.28
C PRO A 347 7.83 12.31 24.08
N ALA A 348 7.96 11.52 23.02
CA ALA A 348 8.79 11.91 21.87
C ALA A 348 8.15 13.11 21.14
N PRO A 349 8.77 14.30 21.14
CA PRO A 349 8.16 15.51 20.58
C PRO A 349 8.06 15.49 19.06
N ALA A 350 8.78 14.57 18.42
CA ALA A 350 8.62 14.27 17.02
C ALA A 350 9.02 12.84 16.69
N GLY A 351 8.79 12.50 15.44
CA GLY A 351 9.21 11.26 14.81
C GLY A 351 8.39 11.05 13.55
N THR A 352 8.87 10.17 12.68
CA THR A 352 8.20 9.81 11.42
C THR A 352 7.55 8.44 11.55
N GLY A 353 6.50 8.21 10.76
CA GLY A 353 5.73 6.96 10.74
C GLY A 353 4.92 6.64 12.00
N LEU A 354 4.27 5.48 11.97
CA LEU A 354 3.42 4.95 13.04
C LEU A 354 4.23 4.60 14.29
N LYS A 355 3.84 5.13 15.45
CA LYS A 355 4.49 4.79 16.73
C LYS A 355 3.96 3.47 17.26
N VAL A 356 4.66 2.38 16.97
CA VAL A 356 4.30 1.03 17.43
C VAL A 356 4.03 0.98 18.93
N LYS A 357 4.84 1.63 19.77
CA LYS A 357 4.63 1.74 21.23
C LYS A 357 3.31 2.42 21.65
N THR A 358 2.76 3.31 20.83
CA THR A 358 1.43 3.91 21.05
C THR A 358 0.36 2.85 20.75
N VAL A 359 0.48 2.15 19.63
CA VAL A 359 -0.46 1.10 19.22
C VAL A 359 -0.43 -0.08 20.20
N GLU A 360 0.75 -0.51 20.64
CA GLU A 360 0.95 -1.58 21.63
C GLU A 360 0.30 -1.26 22.98
N ALA A 361 0.41 -0.02 23.45
CA ALA A 361 -0.25 0.42 24.67
C ALA A 361 -1.76 0.28 24.57
N VAL A 362 -2.35 0.87 23.53
CA VAL A 362 -3.81 0.86 23.33
C VAL A 362 -4.33 -0.56 23.07
N ALA A 363 -3.60 -1.37 22.30
CA ALA A 363 -3.93 -2.79 22.04
C ALA A 363 -3.97 -3.66 23.32
N ASN A 364 -3.26 -3.24 24.36
CA ASN A 364 -3.26 -3.89 25.67
C ASN A 364 -4.20 -3.20 26.67
N GLY A 365 -5.09 -2.32 26.22
CA GLY A 365 -6.04 -1.61 27.07
C GLY A 365 -5.41 -0.52 27.96
N CYS A 366 -4.16 -0.15 27.70
CA CYS A 366 -3.46 0.91 28.40
C CYS A 366 -3.71 2.26 27.71
N PRO A 367 -4.36 3.24 28.37
CA PRO A 367 -4.42 4.59 27.82
C PRO A 367 -3.00 5.15 27.71
N VAL A 368 -2.75 5.97 26.70
CA VAL A 368 -1.42 6.50 26.42
C VAL A 368 -1.46 8.02 26.28
N VAL A 369 -0.61 8.71 27.03
CA VAL A 369 -0.39 10.15 26.87
C VAL A 369 0.73 10.36 25.86
N VAL A 370 0.46 11.12 24.82
CA VAL A 370 1.35 11.27 23.66
C VAL A 370 1.54 12.74 23.31
N TRP A 371 2.70 13.06 22.73
CA TRP A 371 2.82 14.29 21.92
C TRP A 371 1.95 14.18 20.65
N PRO A 372 1.60 15.27 19.92
CA PRO A 372 0.73 15.15 18.75
C PRO A 372 1.28 14.18 17.69
N ALA A 373 2.60 14.23 17.44
CA ALA A 373 3.30 13.31 16.54
C ALA A 373 3.25 11.83 17.00
N GLY A 374 2.87 11.55 18.25
CA GLY A 374 2.70 10.21 18.79
C GLY A 374 1.36 9.58 18.45
N ALA A 375 0.37 10.37 18.00
CA ALA A 375 -0.94 9.92 17.51
C ALA A 375 -1.02 9.87 15.97
N ASP A 376 -0.03 10.41 15.25
CA ASP A 376 0.02 10.42 13.79
C ASP A 376 -0.20 9.01 13.20
N GLY A 377 -1.19 8.92 12.31
CA GLY A 377 -1.63 7.73 11.59
C GLY A 377 -1.99 6.51 12.44
N VAL A 378 -2.31 6.73 13.72
CA VAL A 378 -3.00 5.73 14.55
C VAL A 378 -4.41 5.50 14.01
N HIS A 379 -4.83 4.24 13.94
CA HIS A 379 -6.15 3.88 13.40
C HIS A 379 -7.28 4.50 14.25
N PRO A 380 -8.39 4.99 13.65
CA PRO A 380 -9.46 5.71 14.38
C PRO A 380 -10.01 4.98 15.60
N ALA A 381 -10.13 3.65 15.53
CA ALA A 381 -10.57 2.81 16.66
C ALA A 381 -9.70 2.93 17.92
N LEU A 382 -8.42 3.29 17.77
CA LEU A 382 -7.47 3.41 18.87
C LEU A 382 -7.41 4.84 19.44
N LEU A 383 -7.82 5.85 18.66
CA LEU A 383 -7.72 7.26 19.05
C LEU A 383 -8.37 7.60 20.41
N PRO A 384 -9.50 6.99 20.83
CA PRO A 384 -10.04 7.25 22.16
C PRO A 384 -9.12 6.85 23.33
N GLY A 385 -8.14 5.97 23.09
CA GLY A 385 -7.08 5.61 24.05
C GLY A 385 -5.83 6.51 23.99
N CYS A 386 -5.75 7.41 23.00
CA CYS A 386 -4.63 8.32 22.78
C CYS A 386 -4.94 9.72 23.31
N HIS A 387 -4.24 10.14 24.36
CA HIS A 387 -4.42 11.44 25.00
C HIS A 387 -3.30 12.38 24.60
N VAL A 388 -3.59 13.23 23.62
CA VAL A 388 -2.61 14.16 23.04
C VAL A 388 -2.37 15.34 23.98
N ALA A 389 -1.11 15.68 24.23
CA ALA A 389 -0.68 16.89 24.94
C ALA A 389 0.19 17.76 24.03
N SER A 390 0.07 19.09 24.18
CA SER A 390 0.71 20.09 23.30
C SER A 390 1.94 20.74 23.93
N ASP A 391 2.08 20.61 25.25
CA ASP A 391 3.22 21.08 26.03
C ASP A 391 3.48 20.17 27.25
N TRP A 392 4.61 20.38 27.93
CA TRP A 392 5.04 19.57 29.08
C TRP A 392 4.13 19.69 30.31
N THR A 393 3.45 20.82 30.48
CA THR A 393 2.53 21.04 31.61
C THR A 393 1.22 20.30 31.37
N GLU A 394 0.67 20.39 30.16
CA GLU A 394 -0.50 19.61 29.74
C GLU A 394 -0.20 18.11 29.81
N LEU A 395 0.99 17.70 29.36
CA LEU A 395 1.42 16.30 29.43
C LEU A 395 1.47 15.82 30.88
N ALA A 396 2.06 16.59 31.80
CA ALA A 396 2.08 16.27 33.22
C ALA A 396 0.65 16.15 33.81
N ALA A 397 -0.24 17.08 33.48
CA ALA A 397 -1.63 17.05 33.94
C ALA A 397 -2.36 15.77 33.49
N LYS A 398 -2.22 15.39 32.22
CA LYS A 398 -2.82 14.15 31.67
C LYS A 398 -2.20 12.89 32.28
N VAL A 399 -0.91 12.90 32.60
CA VAL A 399 -0.27 11.80 33.34
C VAL A 399 -0.91 11.66 34.73
N VAL A 400 -1.12 12.76 35.45
CA VAL A 400 -1.81 12.75 36.75
C VAL A 400 -3.25 12.25 36.62
N GLU A 401 -4.00 12.67 35.60
CA GLU A 401 -5.34 12.14 35.32
C GLU A 401 -5.32 10.63 35.07
N GLY A 402 -4.33 10.13 34.33
CA GLY A 402 -4.17 8.71 34.07
C GLY A 402 -3.81 7.89 35.31
N LEU A 403 -2.93 8.43 36.16
CA LEU A 403 -2.59 7.82 37.46
C LEU A 403 -3.80 7.72 38.39
N ARG A 404 -4.75 8.65 38.27
CA ARG A 404 -6.04 8.62 38.98
C ARG A 404 -7.10 7.75 38.31
N GLY A 405 -6.78 7.13 37.18
CA GLY A 405 -7.70 6.27 36.41
C GLY A 405 -8.79 7.03 35.64
N ALA A 406 -8.61 8.33 35.39
CA ALA A 406 -9.61 9.19 34.76
C ALA A 406 -9.50 9.27 33.21
N LEU A 407 -8.46 8.69 32.62
CA LEU A 407 -8.30 8.69 31.16
C LEU A 407 -9.24 7.68 30.48
N ALA A 408 -9.88 8.12 29.40
CA ALA A 408 -10.65 7.25 28.53
C ALA A 408 -9.77 6.16 27.90
N ARG A 409 -10.37 5.01 27.63
CA ARG A 409 -9.74 3.89 26.92
C ARG A 409 -10.47 3.68 25.59
N ALA A 410 -9.75 3.10 24.63
CA ALA A 410 -10.38 2.63 23.40
C ALA A 410 -11.26 1.40 23.67
N ASP A 411 -12.28 1.20 22.84
CA ASP A 411 -13.13 0.02 22.92
C ASP A 411 -12.34 -1.22 22.46
N ALA A 412 -12.29 -2.25 23.32
CA ALA A 412 -11.47 -3.43 23.07
C ALA A 412 -11.92 -4.24 21.85
N ALA A 413 -13.22 -4.26 21.54
CA ALA A 413 -13.73 -4.97 20.37
C ALA A 413 -13.35 -4.24 19.09
N ASP A 414 -13.52 -2.92 19.06
CA ASP A 414 -13.13 -2.10 17.90
C ASP A 414 -11.63 -2.16 17.64
N VAL A 415 -10.81 -2.09 18.69
CA VAL A 415 -9.35 -2.23 18.61
C VAL A 415 -8.97 -3.63 18.11
N SER A 416 -9.60 -4.68 18.62
CA SER A 416 -9.31 -6.05 18.20
C SER A 416 -9.64 -6.30 16.72
N VAL A 417 -10.70 -5.71 16.19
CA VAL A 417 -11.03 -5.82 14.75
C VAL A 417 -10.02 -5.03 13.92
N ALA A 418 -9.76 -3.77 14.31
CA ALA A 418 -8.87 -2.87 13.59
C ALA A 418 -7.42 -3.36 13.51
N LEU A 419 -6.94 -4.06 14.53
CA LEU A 419 -5.58 -4.61 14.58
C LEU A 419 -5.52 -6.09 14.20
N SER A 420 -6.60 -6.66 13.67
CA SER A 420 -6.60 -8.05 13.23
C SER A 420 -5.79 -8.23 11.94
N ALA A 421 -5.01 -9.30 11.86
CA ALA A 421 -4.17 -9.56 10.69
C ALA A 421 -4.95 -9.60 9.35
N PRO A 422 -6.18 -10.16 9.26
CA PRO A 422 -6.99 -10.09 8.04
C PRO A 422 -7.35 -8.65 7.63
N GLU A 423 -7.70 -7.78 8.57
CA GLU A 423 -8.02 -6.37 8.30
C GLU A 423 -6.76 -5.62 7.84
N VAL A 424 -5.64 -5.83 8.53
CA VAL A 424 -4.38 -5.13 8.28
C VAL A 424 -3.71 -5.57 6.98
N TYR A 425 -3.67 -6.88 6.69
CA TYR A 425 -2.88 -7.44 5.59
C TYR A 425 -3.70 -8.04 4.45
N GLY A 426 -5.01 -8.25 4.62
CA GLY A 426 -5.84 -8.95 3.63
C GLY A 426 -5.85 -8.31 2.25
N ARG A 427 -5.83 -6.96 2.19
CA ARG A 427 -5.71 -6.21 0.93
C ARG A 427 -4.36 -6.47 0.26
N LEU A 428 -3.26 -6.44 1.02
CA LEU A 428 -1.93 -6.74 0.51
C LEU A 428 -1.87 -8.15 -0.07
N GLY A 429 -2.30 -9.16 0.69
CA GLY A 429 -2.33 -10.54 0.20
C GLY A 429 -3.11 -10.68 -1.10
N THR A 430 -4.33 -10.13 -1.17
CA THR A 430 -5.17 -10.16 -2.38
C THR A 430 -4.49 -9.50 -3.58
N THR A 431 -3.87 -8.33 -3.37
CA THR A 431 -3.11 -7.63 -4.43
C THR A 431 -1.94 -8.48 -4.93
N LEU A 432 -1.16 -9.08 -4.03
CA LEU A 432 -0.02 -9.93 -4.42
C LEU A 432 -0.48 -11.16 -5.20
N ARG A 433 -1.53 -11.86 -4.75
CA ARG A 433 -2.08 -13.02 -5.46
C ARG A 433 -2.54 -12.64 -6.88
N SER A 434 -3.28 -11.53 -7.00
CA SER A 434 -3.78 -11.03 -8.29
C SER A 434 -2.63 -10.70 -9.26
N LEU A 435 -1.55 -10.07 -8.78
CA LEU A 435 -0.39 -9.76 -9.62
C LEU A 435 0.38 -11.02 -10.05
N VAL A 436 0.61 -11.95 -9.13
CA VAL A 436 1.26 -13.24 -9.42
C VAL A 436 0.44 -14.03 -10.44
N GLU A 437 -0.87 -14.15 -10.22
CA GLU A 437 -1.78 -14.82 -11.15
C GLU A 437 -1.81 -14.12 -12.50
N GLY A 438 -1.85 -12.78 -12.54
CA GLY A 438 -1.76 -12.02 -13.79
C GLY A 438 -0.48 -12.33 -14.58
N ARG A 439 0.64 -12.55 -13.89
CA ARG A 439 1.93 -12.92 -14.52
C ARG A 439 2.03 -14.40 -14.89
N ARG A 440 1.34 -15.29 -14.16
CA ARG A 440 1.27 -16.74 -14.46
C ARG A 440 0.27 -17.07 -15.58
N VAL A 441 -0.85 -16.36 -15.63
CA VAL A 441 -1.92 -16.48 -16.64
C VAL A 441 -1.52 -15.80 -17.93
N ALA A 442 -0.65 -14.78 -17.90
CA ALA A 442 0.04 -14.30 -19.09
C ALA A 442 0.80 -15.47 -19.73
N PRO A 443 0.29 -16.08 -20.81
CA PRO A 443 1.05 -17.10 -21.49
C PRO A 443 2.23 -16.38 -22.12
N ARG A 444 3.28 -17.15 -22.42
CA ARG A 444 4.18 -16.92 -23.56
C ARG A 444 3.38 -16.54 -24.81
N ARG A 445 2.93 -15.29 -24.92
CA ARG A 445 2.58 -14.62 -26.15
C ARG A 445 3.77 -13.76 -26.45
N SER A 446 4.78 -14.40 -27.02
CA SER A 446 5.59 -13.73 -28.02
C SER A 446 4.64 -12.88 -28.87
N ARG A 447 4.74 -11.55 -28.74
CA ARG A 447 4.26 -10.62 -29.77
C ARG A 447 4.91 -11.09 -31.07
N GLY A 448 4.14 -11.83 -31.86
CA GLY A 448 4.66 -12.68 -32.91
C GLY A 448 3.79 -13.90 -33.18
N ARG A 449 2.46 -13.74 -33.20
CA ARG A 449 1.59 -14.64 -33.99
C ARG A 449 0.33 -13.89 -34.36
N THR A 450 0.29 -13.46 -35.61
CA THR A 450 -0.95 -13.31 -36.37
C THR A 450 -1.84 -14.52 -36.06
N ARG A 451 -2.95 -14.28 -35.36
CA ARG A 451 -4.01 -15.29 -35.21
C ARG A 451 -4.76 -15.30 -36.55
N THR A 452 -4.20 -15.98 -37.54
CA THR A 452 -4.86 -16.14 -38.83
C THR A 452 -6.14 -16.97 -38.61
N GLY A 453 -7.30 -16.29 -38.62
CA GLY A 453 -8.59 -16.92 -38.93
C GLY A 453 -9.66 -17.07 -37.83
N ALA A 454 -9.48 -16.56 -36.60
CA ALA A 454 -10.51 -16.70 -35.55
C ALA A 454 -11.01 -15.35 -35.01
N SER A 455 -12.30 -15.07 -35.25
CA SER A 455 -13.04 -13.87 -34.84
C SER A 455 -12.80 -13.47 -33.38
N PRO A 456 -12.51 -12.18 -33.10
CA PRO A 456 -12.45 -11.64 -31.74
C PRO A 456 -13.77 -11.83 -31.00
N ARG A 457 -13.72 -11.90 -29.67
CA ARG A 457 -14.87 -12.11 -28.77
C ARG A 457 -15.03 -10.92 -27.84
N LEU A 458 -16.21 -10.29 -27.89
CA LEU A 458 -16.60 -9.17 -27.05
C LEU A 458 -17.71 -9.60 -26.08
N LEU A 459 -17.55 -9.30 -24.80
CA LEU A 459 -18.62 -9.37 -23.82
C LEU A 459 -19.10 -7.97 -23.48
N SER A 460 -20.40 -7.69 -23.55
CA SER A 460 -20.99 -6.50 -22.92
C SER A 460 -21.58 -6.85 -21.56
N LEU A 461 -21.11 -6.16 -20.52
CA LEU A 461 -21.76 -6.08 -19.22
C LEU A 461 -22.74 -4.90 -19.26
N PHE A 462 -24.01 -5.21 -19.57
CA PHE A 462 -25.04 -4.22 -19.82
C PHE A 462 -25.89 -3.99 -18.56
N VAL A 463 -25.78 -2.81 -17.96
CA VAL A 463 -26.52 -2.43 -16.75
C VAL A 463 -27.81 -1.71 -17.11
N GLN A 464 -28.91 -2.08 -16.45
CA GLN A 464 -30.19 -1.38 -16.52
C GLN A 464 -30.86 -1.30 -15.14
N HIS A 465 -31.69 -0.27 -14.93
CA HIS A 465 -32.57 -0.15 -13.77
C HIS A 465 -34.01 -0.41 -14.17
N GLY A 466 -34.33 -1.70 -14.36
CA GLY A 466 -35.52 -2.11 -15.08
C GLY A 466 -35.50 -1.69 -16.55
N ALA A 467 -36.43 -2.24 -17.34
CA ALA A 467 -36.49 -1.96 -18.79
C ALA A 467 -37.37 -0.75 -19.15
N LEU A 468 -38.06 -0.14 -18.18
CA LEU A 468 -39.10 0.87 -18.46
C LEU A 468 -38.55 2.20 -18.96
N ALA A 469 -37.42 2.66 -18.43
CA ALA A 469 -36.84 3.95 -18.81
C ALA A 469 -36.19 3.92 -20.21
N TYR A 470 -35.64 2.78 -20.62
CA TYR A 470 -34.92 2.62 -21.89
C TYR A 470 -35.21 1.25 -22.55
N PRO A 471 -36.45 1.01 -23.01
CA PRO A 471 -36.89 -0.32 -23.46
C PRO A 471 -36.16 -0.83 -24.71
N SER A 472 -35.63 0.06 -25.55
CA SER A 472 -34.90 -0.30 -26.79
C SER A 472 -33.39 -0.44 -26.61
N ALA A 473 -32.81 -0.05 -25.47
CA ALA A 473 -31.36 0.12 -25.31
C ALA A 473 -30.56 -1.16 -25.59
N LEU A 474 -31.04 -2.32 -25.14
CA LEU A 474 -30.37 -3.60 -25.39
C LEU A 474 -30.39 -3.97 -26.89
N THR A 475 -31.52 -3.73 -27.56
CA THR A 475 -31.66 -3.96 -29.01
C THR A 475 -30.75 -3.02 -29.79
N GLU A 476 -30.67 -1.76 -29.36
CA GLU A 476 -29.81 -0.75 -29.95
C GLU A 476 -28.32 -1.05 -29.76
N LEU A 477 -27.91 -1.56 -28.59
CA LEU A 477 -26.54 -1.99 -28.35
C LEU A 477 -26.13 -3.12 -29.30
N ARG A 478 -26.99 -4.13 -29.45
CA ARG A 478 -26.74 -5.25 -30.39
C ARG A 478 -26.67 -4.77 -31.83
N ALA A 479 -27.56 -3.87 -32.24
CA ALA A 479 -27.54 -3.29 -33.58
C ALA A 479 -26.28 -2.44 -33.81
N LEU A 480 -25.85 -1.66 -32.82
CA LEU A 480 -24.63 -0.88 -32.88
C LEU A 480 -23.40 -1.78 -33.05
N ILE A 481 -23.22 -2.77 -32.16
CA ILE A 481 -22.06 -3.68 -32.21
C ILE A 481 -22.08 -4.50 -33.51
N GLY A 482 -23.24 -5.00 -33.93
CA GLY A 482 -23.37 -5.74 -35.18
C GLY A 482 -23.02 -4.93 -36.44
N ARG A 483 -23.33 -3.61 -36.44
CA ARG A 483 -22.97 -2.71 -37.55
C ARG A 483 -21.50 -2.27 -37.51
N GLN A 484 -20.99 -1.90 -36.33
CA GLN A 484 -19.70 -1.24 -36.20
C GLN A 484 -18.53 -2.21 -36.03
N LEU A 485 -18.78 -3.42 -35.51
CA LEU A 485 -17.77 -4.44 -35.27
C LEU A 485 -18.08 -5.73 -36.07
N PRO A 486 -18.15 -5.66 -37.42
CA PRO A 486 -18.40 -6.85 -38.23
C PRO A 486 -17.31 -7.90 -37.99
N GLY A 487 -17.73 -9.17 -37.87
CA GLY A 487 -16.80 -10.29 -37.63
C GLY A 487 -16.39 -10.49 -36.17
N VAL A 488 -16.78 -9.61 -35.24
CA VAL A 488 -16.60 -9.81 -33.79
C VAL A 488 -17.77 -10.60 -33.22
N ARG A 489 -17.48 -11.66 -32.45
CA ARG A 489 -18.51 -12.43 -31.74
C ARG A 489 -18.92 -11.69 -30.48
N HIS A 490 -20.18 -11.25 -30.42
CA HIS A 490 -20.71 -10.45 -29.33
C HIS A 490 -21.63 -11.26 -28.41
N ASP A 491 -21.27 -11.29 -27.12
CA ASP A 491 -22.11 -11.81 -26.04
C ASP A 491 -22.56 -10.66 -25.14
N VAL A 492 -23.75 -10.76 -24.54
CA VAL A 492 -24.27 -9.76 -23.60
C VAL A 492 -24.73 -10.45 -22.31
N LEU A 493 -24.27 -9.93 -21.18
CA LEU A 493 -24.80 -10.22 -19.84
C LEU A 493 -25.59 -8.99 -19.38
N VAL A 494 -26.86 -9.18 -19.07
CA VAL A 494 -27.73 -8.10 -18.58
C VAL A 494 -27.70 -8.11 -17.05
N LEU A 495 -27.37 -6.97 -16.46
CA LEU A 495 -27.25 -6.73 -15.03
C LEU A 495 -28.38 -5.77 -14.65
N ASP A 496 -29.44 -6.31 -14.04
CA ASP A 496 -30.64 -5.54 -13.72
C ASP A 496 -30.67 -5.20 -12.23
N ASN A 497 -30.46 -3.93 -11.91
CA ASN A 497 -30.38 -3.45 -10.54
C ASN A 497 -31.74 -2.97 -9.98
N ALA A 498 -32.84 -3.26 -10.70
CA ALA A 498 -34.21 -3.18 -10.18
C ALA A 498 -34.76 -4.56 -9.75
N MET A 499 -34.06 -5.66 -10.05
CA MET A 499 -34.45 -6.99 -9.59
C MET A 499 -34.09 -7.19 -8.11
N PRO A 500 -34.97 -7.82 -7.29
CA PRO A 500 -34.67 -8.09 -5.89
C PRO A 500 -33.46 -9.02 -5.76
N ALA A 501 -32.49 -8.62 -4.93
CA ALA A 501 -31.27 -9.38 -4.67
C ALA A 501 -31.60 -10.77 -4.10
N ARG A 502 -31.56 -11.81 -4.95
CA ARG A 502 -31.47 -13.18 -4.47
C ARG A 502 -29.99 -13.49 -4.26
N ARG A 503 -29.64 -14.01 -3.07
CA ARG A 503 -28.28 -14.47 -2.77
C ARG A 503 -27.73 -15.28 -3.96
N PRO A 504 -26.53 -14.99 -4.48
CA PRO A 504 -25.91 -15.81 -5.50
C PRO A 504 -25.65 -17.20 -4.91
N HIS A 505 -26.52 -18.16 -5.21
CA HIS A 505 -26.24 -19.57 -4.94
C HIS A 505 -25.29 -20.05 -6.03
N PRO A 506 -24.15 -20.69 -5.71
CA PRO A 506 -23.42 -21.46 -6.70
C PRO A 506 -24.33 -22.62 -7.12
N LEU A 507 -25.00 -22.50 -8.26
CA LEU A 507 -25.80 -23.59 -8.79
C LEU A 507 -24.86 -24.67 -9.33
N ARG A 508 -24.77 -25.76 -8.56
CA ARG A 508 -24.39 -27.09 -9.08
C ARG A 508 -25.27 -27.39 -10.31
N GLY A 509 -24.61 -27.59 -11.45
CA GLY A 509 -25.13 -28.30 -12.62
C GLY A 509 -26.35 -27.72 -13.33
N VAL A 510 -26.14 -26.99 -14.43
CA VAL A 510 -27.10 -26.98 -15.56
C VAL A 510 -26.36 -27.03 -16.90
N ALA A 511 -26.68 -28.13 -17.59
CA ALA A 511 -26.49 -28.56 -18.97
C ALA A 511 -25.96 -27.60 -20.07
N ARG A 512 -25.15 -28.26 -20.93
CA ARG A 512 -24.84 -28.02 -22.36
C ARG A 512 -25.41 -26.76 -23.03
N LEU A 513 -24.47 -25.99 -23.59
CA LEU A 513 -24.69 -24.87 -24.49
C LEU A 513 -25.32 -25.35 -25.82
N SER A 514 -26.64 -25.16 -25.99
CA SER A 514 -27.31 -25.26 -27.29
C SER A 514 -27.47 -23.88 -27.93
N THR A 515 -26.85 -23.74 -29.10
CA THR A 515 -26.99 -22.87 -30.29
C THR A 515 -28.01 -21.71 -30.42
N VAL A 516 -28.78 -21.27 -29.43
CA VAL A 516 -29.65 -20.07 -29.57
C VAL A 516 -29.60 -19.22 -28.29
N ARG A 517 -28.91 -18.06 -28.33
CA ARG A 517 -28.64 -17.19 -27.16
C ARG A 517 -29.69 -16.09 -26.97
N TRP A 518 -30.67 -16.31 -26.10
CA TRP A 518 -31.36 -15.22 -25.40
C TRP A 518 -30.46 -14.65 -24.28
N PRO A 519 -30.48 -13.33 -23.98
CA PRO A 519 -29.61 -12.76 -22.95
C PRO A 519 -30.01 -13.25 -21.56
N ARG A 520 -29.02 -13.64 -20.75
CA ARG A 520 -29.22 -13.93 -19.32
C ARG A 520 -29.28 -12.60 -18.58
N ALA A 521 -30.41 -12.30 -17.95
CA ALA A 521 -30.52 -11.23 -16.96
C ALA A 521 -30.15 -11.77 -15.58
N VAL A 522 -29.33 -11.03 -14.85
CA VAL A 522 -28.87 -11.32 -13.50
C VAL A 522 -29.23 -10.13 -12.62
N ALA A 523 -29.81 -10.40 -11.44
CA ALA A 523 -30.04 -9.38 -10.44
C ALA A 523 -28.70 -8.82 -9.96
N ALA A 524 -28.56 -7.51 -9.89
CA ALA A 524 -27.31 -6.83 -9.56
C ALA A 524 -27.53 -5.71 -8.52
N SER A 525 -26.48 -5.36 -7.78
CA SER A 525 -26.50 -4.34 -6.74
C SER A 525 -26.68 -2.93 -7.31
N ASN A 526 -27.47 -2.11 -6.63
CA ASN A 526 -27.64 -0.68 -6.90
C ASN A 526 -26.95 0.22 -5.86
N GLU A 527 -26.11 -0.34 -4.97
CA GLU A 527 -25.46 0.41 -3.89
C GLU A 527 -24.58 1.56 -4.40
N ALA A 528 -23.90 1.33 -5.53
CA ALA A 528 -23.09 2.32 -6.23
C ALA A 528 -23.47 2.38 -7.72
N TRP A 529 -24.77 2.29 -8.00
CA TRP A 529 -25.36 2.40 -9.34
C TRP A 529 -24.75 1.38 -10.32
N GLU A 530 -24.25 1.82 -11.48
CA GLU A 530 -23.70 0.93 -12.49
C GLU A 530 -22.41 0.21 -12.06
N PHE A 531 -21.64 0.81 -11.15
CA PHE A 531 -20.35 0.27 -10.74
C PHE A 531 -20.50 -0.98 -9.87
N SER A 532 -21.38 -0.95 -8.87
CA SER A 532 -21.70 -2.14 -8.08
C SER A 532 -22.35 -3.24 -8.91
N ALA A 533 -23.15 -2.86 -9.92
CA ALA A 533 -23.75 -3.83 -10.82
C ALA A 533 -22.71 -4.52 -11.71
N TRP A 534 -21.72 -3.77 -12.23
CA TRP A 534 -20.61 -4.36 -12.98
C TRP A 534 -19.72 -5.25 -12.12
N ASP A 535 -19.48 -4.88 -10.85
CA ASP A 535 -18.75 -5.75 -9.91
C ASP A 535 -19.43 -7.11 -9.75
N ASP A 536 -20.75 -7.12 -9.56
CA ASP A 536 -21.54 -8.36 -9.53
C ASP A 536 -21.43 -9.12 -10.86
N GLY A 537 -21.43 -8.43 -11.99
CA GLY A 537 -21.26 -9.03 -13.31
C GLY A 537 -19.89 -9.69 -13.51
N ILE A 538 -18.83 -9.02 -13.08
CA ILE A 538 -17.45 -9.52 -13.13
C ILE A 538 -17.31 -10.73 -12.20
N ALA A 539 -17.79 -10.63 -10.96
CA ALA A 539 -17.80 -11.72 -10.00
C ALA A 539 -18.60 -12.92 -10.51
N TRP A 540 -19.78 -12.68 -11.10
CA TRP A 540 -20.60 -13.72 -11.71
C TRP A 540 -19.86 -14.43 -12.83
N MET A 541 -19.18 -13.68 -13.72
CA MET A 541 -18.39 -14.26 -14.81
C MET A 541 -17.20 -15.09 -14.28
N GLY A 542 -16.52 -14.60 -13.24
CA GLY A 542 -15.31 -15.20 -12.69
C GLY A 542 -14.25 -15.46 -13.77
N GLY A 543 -13.51 -16.57 -13.68
CA GLY A 543 -12.49 -16.94 -14.66
C GLY A 543 -12.99 -17.14 -16.11
N ARG A 544 -14.31 -17.14 -16.36
CA ARG A 544 -14.86 -17.17 -17.73
C ARG A 544 -14.61 -15.86 -18.48
N LEU A 545 -14.29 -14.77 -17.79
CA LEU A 545 -14.00 -13.47 -18.41
C LEU A 545 -12.80 -13.54 -19.36
N HIS A 546 -11.79 -14.36 -19.07
CA HIS A 546 -10.62 -14.59 -19.94
C HIS A 546 -10.94 -15.30 -21.27
N ARG A 547 -12.19 -15.70 -21.52
CA ARG A 547 -12.63 -16.22 -22.83
C ARG A 547 -12.93 -15.12 -23.83
N TYR A 548 -12.93 -13.88 -23.40
CA TYR A 548 -13.21 -12.70 -24.22
C TYR A 548 -11.91 -11.96 -24.46
N ASP A 549 -11.82 -11.34 -25.64
CA ASP A 549 -10.69 -10.50 -26.01
C ASP A 549 -10.91 -9.09 -25.43
N ALA A 550 -12.15 -8.59 -25.44
CA ALA A 550 -12.52 -7.33 -24.80
C ALA A 550 -13.84 -7.42 -24.02
N VAL A 551 -14.00 -6.52 -23.05
CA VAL A 551 -15.23 -6.31 -22.28
C VAL A 551 -15.71 -4.87 -22.51
N ALA A 552 -16.98 -4.73 -22.87
CA ALA A 552 -17.67 -3.46 -22.90
C ALA A 552 -18.49 -3.28 -21.62
N LEU A 553 -18.17 -2.26 -20.82
CA LEU A 553 -19.02 -1.79 -19.72
C LEU A 553 -20.02 -0.79 -20.30
N VAL A 554 -21.31 -1.08 -20.19
CA VAL A 554 -22.35 -0.29 -20.87
C VAL A 554 -23.55 -0.07 -19.97
N THR A 555 -24.04 1.16 -19.87
CA THR A 555 -25.31 1.46 -19.18
C THR A 555 -26.47 1.56 -20.17
N SER A 556 -27.71 1.41 -19.70
CA SER A 556 -28.90 1.56 -20.55
C SER A 556 -29.06 2.97 -21.14
N ALA A 557 -28.36 3.96 -20.60
CA ALA A 557 -28.35 5.35 -21.07
C ALA A 557 -27.24 5.65 -22.10
N PHE A 558 -26.51 4.64 -22.60
CA PHE A 558 -25.32 4.81 -23.46
C PHE A 558 -25.51 5.60 -24.77
N LEU A 559 -26.76 5.84 -25.21
CA LEU A 559 -27.07 6.62 -26.41
C LEU A 559 -27.52 8.06 -26.12
N GLN A 560 -27.59 8.44 -24.85
CA GLN A 560 -27.92 9.80 -24.44
C GLN A 560 -26.70 10.74 -24.56
N TYR A 561 -26.92 12.05 -24.57
CA TYR A 561 -25.87 13.09 -24.47
C TYR A 561 -24.79 13.09 -25.57
N ASP A 562 -25.21 13.07 -26.84
CA ASP A 562 -24.34 13.01 -28.05
C ASP A 562 -23.44 11.77 -28.20
N ALA A 563 -23.48 10.83 -27.25
CA ALA A 563 -22.69 9.59 -27.25
C ALA A 563 -22.85 8.77 -28.55
N ARG A 564 -24.02 8.86 -29.20
CA ARG A 564 -24.31 8.20 -30.47
C ARG A 564 -23.27 8.53 -31.57
N ARG A 565 -22.80 9.77 -31.65
CA ARG A 565 -21.82 10.20 -32.67
C ARG A 565 -20.43 9.57 -32.45
N HIS A 566 -20.03 9.38 -31.21
CA HIS A 566 -18.73 8.79 -30.87
C HIS A 566 -18.75 7.27 -31.06
N LEU A 567 -19.86 6.62 -30.70
CA LEU A 567 -20.02 5.17 -30.82
C LEU A 567 -20.13 4.68 -32.27
N GLU A 568 -20.60 5.52 -33.20
CA GLU A 568 -20.57 5.24 -34.64
C GLU A 568 -19.14 5.16 -35.23
N ARG A 569 -18.13 5.54 -34.44
CA ARG A 569 -16.70 5.44 -34.81
C ARG A 569 -16.03 4.14 -34.37
N LEU A 570 -16.74 3.24 -33.67
CA LEU A 570 -16.20 1.93 -33.30
C LEU A 570 -15.77 1.13 -34.53
N ARG A 571 -14.60 0.49 -34.47
CA ARG A 571 -14.04 -0.35 -35.55
C ARG A 571 -13.48 -1.67 -34.98
N PRO A 572 -13.48 -2.78 -35.75
CA PRO A 572 -12.93 -4.05 -35.27
C PRO A 572 -11.50 -3.96 -34.71
N ALA A 573 -10.63 -3.16 -35.34
CA ALA A 573 -9.25 -2.94 -34.90
C ALA A 573 -9.15 -2.35 -33.48
N MET A 574 -10.19 -1.67 -32.98
CA MET A 574 -10.21 -1.15 -31.60
C MET A 574 -10.32 -2.26 -30.56
N VAL A 575 -10.99 -3.38 -30.88
CA VAL A 575 -11.05 -4.57 -30.02
C VAL A 575 -9.65 -5.15 -29.86
N GLU A 576 -8.89 -5.23 -30.95
CA GLU A 576 -7.51 -5.70 -30.96
C GLU A 576 -6.58 -4.72 -30.22
N MET A 577 -6.76 -3.41 -30.43
CA MET A 577 -5.98 -2.37 -29.76
C MET A 577 -6.11 -2.44 -28.23
N VAL A 578 -7.33 -2.65 -27.73
CA VAL A 578 -7.58 -2.83 -26.28
C VAL A 578 -6.86 -4.06 -25.74
N CYS A 579 -6.79 -5.15 -26.52
CA CYS A 579 -6.07 -6.35 -26.13
C CYS A 579 -4.55 -6.13 -26.05
N ASP A 580 -3.99 -5.42 -27.03
CA ASP A 580 -2.54 -5.43 -27.26
C ASP A 580 -1.79 -4.23 -26.63
N GLN A 581 -2.49 -3.13 -26.38
CA GLN A 581 -1.90 -1.83 -26.04
C GLN A 581 -2.22 -1.32 -24.63
N ARG A 582 -2.89 -2.12 -23.78
CA ARG A 582 -3.30 -1.71 -22.41
C ARG A 582 -3.99 -0.34 -22.43
N VAL A 583 -5.09 -0.24 -23.17
CA VAL A 583 -5.88 0.98 -23.28
C VAL A 583 -7.32 0.73 -22.84
N VAL A 584 -7.94 1.76 -22.29
CA VAL A 584 -9.40 1.84 -22.12
C VAL A 584 -9.94 2.83 -23.13
N LEU A 585 -10.93 2.39 -23.90
CA LEU A 585 -11.58 3.21 -24.92
C LEU A 585 -12.95 3.66 -24.47
N GLY A 586 -13.29 4.91 -24.74
CA GLY A 586 -14.62 5.45 -24.57
C GLY A 586 -14.64 6.91 -24.99
N HIS A 587 -15.68 7.64 -24.64
CA HIS A 587 -15.67 9.09 -24.81
C HIS A 587 -14.99 9.75 -23.61
N THR A 588 -14.00 10.60 -23.84
CA THR A 588 -13.27 11.29 -22.76
C THR A 588 -13.79 12.70 -22.54
N ASP A 589 -14.12 13.01 -21.29
CA ASP A 589 -14.33 14.38 -20.83
C ASP A 589 -13.07 14.90 -20.13
N ARG A 590 -12.94 16.23 -20.07
CA ARG A 590 -11.78 16.88 -19.48
C ARG A 590 -12.14 18.21 -18.81
N TYR A 591 -11.48 18.49 -17.69
CA TYR A 591 -11.40 19.82 -17.09
C TYR A 591 -10.24 20.62 -17.68
N ASP A 592 -10.44 21.94 -17.85
CA ASP A 592 -9.38 22.86 -18.29
C ASP A 592 -8.15 22.77 -17.38
N GLU A 593 -8.37 22.73 -16.07
CA GLU A 593 -7.34 22.56 -15.04
C GLU A 593 -7.60 21.30 -14.20
N PRO A 594 -6.54 20.64 -13.66
CA PRO A 594 -6.71 19.49 -12.80
C PRO A 594 -7.46 19.86 -11.49
N VAL A 595 -8.39 18.99 -11.10
CA VAL A 595 -9.06 19.02 -9.80
C VAL A 595 -8.46 17.94 -8.90
N TRP A 596 -8.63 18.06 -7.58
CA TRP A 596 -8.01 17.12 -6.63
C TRP A 596 -9.06 16.45 -5.76
N PHE A 597 -8.96 15.13 -5.62
CA PHE A 597 -9.72 14.33 -4.68
C PHE A 597 -8.79 13.40 -3.94
N ASP A 598 -8.74 13.49 -2.60
CA ASP A 598 -7.95 12.61 -1.74
C ASP A 598 -6.48 12.48 -2.22
N GLY A 599 -5.90 13.61 -2.64
CA GLY A 599 -4.54 13.69 -3.19
C GLY A 599 -4.36 13.22 -4.64
N ALA A 600 -5.38 12.64 -5.27
CA ALA A 600 -5.37 12.27 -6.67
C ALA A 600 -5.69 13.48 -7.57
N ALA A 601 -4.82 13.75 -8.54
CA ALA A 601 -5.08 14.74 -9.59
C ALA A 601 -5.99 14.13 -10.67
N LEU A 602 -7.17 14.71 -10.83
CA LEU A 602 -8.19 14.32 -11.82
C LEU A 602 -8.30 15.44 -12.84
N GLN A 603 -8.13 15.12 -14.12
CA GLN A 603 -8.32 16.11 -15.18
C GLN A 603 -9.12 15.55 -16.34
N GLU A 604 -8.91 14.29 -16.69
CA GLU A 604 -9.55 13.63 -17.82
C GLU A 604 -10.11 12.28 -17.36
N TRP A 605 -11.32 11.96 -17.79
CA TRP A 605 -11.98 10.70 -17.47
C TRP A 605 -12.75 10.15 -18.67
N VAL A 606 -12.91 8.82 -18.72
CA VAL A 606 -13.73 8.15 -19.72
C VAL A 606 -15.14 8.01 -19.18
N ARG A 607 -16.16 8.37 -19.97
CA ARG A 607 -17.56 8.30 -19.55
C ARG A 607 -17.99 6.87 -19.22
N SER A 608 -18.65 6.71 -18.07
CA SER A 608 -19.19 5.43 -17.58
C SER A 608 -20.26 4.82 -18.50
N SER A 609 -20.89 5.64 -19.35
CA SER A 609 -21.98 5.19 -20.22
C SER A 609 -21.55 4.12 -21.23
N PHE A 610 -20.30 4.15 -21.69
CA PHE A 610 -19.70 3.11 -22.53
C PHE A 610 -18.17 3.13 -22.41
N LEU A 611 -17.58 2.02 -21.93
CA LEU A 611 -16.14 1.78 -21.99
C LEU A 611 -15.84 0.43 -22.65
N LEU A 612 -14.75 0.34 -23.40
CA LEU A 612 -14.20 -0.91 -23.93
C LEU A 612 -12.80 -1.11 -23.35
N VAL A 613 -12.59 -2.25 -22.70
CA VAL A 613 -11.39 -2.54 -21.89
C VAL A 613 -11.06 -4.02 -21.91
N ALA A 614 -9.79 -4.39 -21.73
CA ALA A 614 -9.37 -5.78 -21.69
C ALA A 614 -9.83 -6.44 -20.37
N PRO A 615 -10.24 -7.72 -20.37
CA PRO A 615 -10.61 -8.45 -19.16
C PRO A 615 -9.58 -8.32 -18.03
N ASP A 616 -8.29 -8.42 -18.37
CA ASP A 616 -7.22 -8.41 -17.39
C ASP A 616 -7.06 -7.05 -16.70
N GLU A 617 -7.41 -5.94 -17.37
CA GLU A 617 -7.39 -4.62 -16.74
C GLU A 617 -8.55 -4.45 -15.75
N LEU A 618 -9.72 -5.04 -16.03
CA LEU A 618 -10.85 -5.05 -15.08
C LEU A 618 -10.55 -5.90 -13.85
N LEU A 619 -9.96 -7.08 -14.05
CA LEU A 619 -9.62 -7.98 -12.95
C LEU A 619 -8.51 -7.40 -12.07
N ARG A 620 -7.54 -6.69 -12.67
CA ARG A 620 -6.50 -5.96 -11.92
C ARG A 620 -7.05 -4.84 -11.04
N LEU A 621 -8.08 -4.13 -11.49
CA LEU A 621 -8.71 -3.07 -10.69
C LEU A 621 -9.33 -3.61 -9.40
N GLY A 622 -9.85 -4.84 -9.41
CA GLY A 622 -10.75 -5.31 -8.36
C GLY A 622 -12.12 -4.63 -8.47
N SER A 623 -12.63 -4.12 -7.35
CA SER A 623 -13.91 -3.38 -7.31
C SER A 623 -13.89 -2.16 -8.24
N LEU A 624 -14.92 -1.99 -9.06
CA LEU A 624 -15.16 -0.80 -9.87
C LEU A 624 -15.79 0.34 -9.05
N VAL A 625 -16.34 0.04 -7.87
CA VAL A 625 -16.66 1.07 -6.87
C VAL A 625 -15.35 1.61 -6.28
N SER A 626 -15.02 2.84 -6.66
CA SER A 626 -13.81 3.60 -6.33
C SER A 626 -14.04 4.65 -5.23
N ALA A 627 -15.23 5.24 -5.15
CA ALA A 627 -15.56 6.32 -4.21
C ALA A 627 -16.05 5.79 -2.84
N GLN A 628 -15.19 5.07 -2.10
CA GLN A 628 -15.58 4.38 -0.86
C GLN A 628 -15.63 5.30 0.40
N ALA A 629 -14.93 6.43 0.40
CA ALA A 629 -14.79 7.32 1.56
C ALA A 629 -15.66 8.60 1.52
N MET A 630 -16.77 8.59 0.77
CA MET A 630 -17.59 9.80 0.55
C MET A 630 -18.27 10.35 1.81
N HIS A 631 -18.33 9.59 2.90
CA HIS A 631 -18.79 10.08 4.21
C HIS A 631 -17.90 11.20 4.78
N ARG A 632 -16.61 11.27 4.38
CA ARG A 632 -15.67 12.34 4.76
C ARG A 632 -15.80 13.60 3.91
N VAL A 633 -16.64 13.57 2.88
CA VAL A 633 -16.77 14.67 1.92
C VAL A 633 -17.92 15.60 2.29
N PHE A 634 -19.05 15.03 2.70
CA PHE A 634 -20.30 15.79 2.85
C PHE A 634 -20.67 16.00 4.31
N VAL A 635 -21.28 17.15 4.62
CA VAL A 635 -21.89 17.40 5.93
C VAL A 635 -23.18 16.61 6.10
N ASP A 636 -23.56 16.29 7.34
CA ASP A 636 -24.80 15.54 7.63
C ASP A 636 -26.07 16.37 7.45
N THR A 637 -26.01 17.67 7.73
CA THR A 637 -27.08 18.65 7.54
C THR A 637 -26.48 19.96 7.04
N LEU A 638 -27.23 20.73 6.24
CA LEU A 638 -26.84 22.08 5.85
C LEU A 638 -27.03 23.02 7.04
N ALA A 639 -26.14 24.01 7.19
CA ALA A 639 -26.26 25.02 8.24
C ALA A 639 -27.58 25.80 8.09
N LYS A 640 -28.27 26.07 9.21
CA LYS A 640 -29.52 26.84 9.21
C LYS A 640 -29.24 28.31 8.86
N PRO A 641 -30.06 28.95 8.02
CA PRO A 641 -29.97 30.40 7.84
C PRO A 641 -30.18 31.10 9.18
N GLY A 642 -29.15 31.76 9.73
CA GLY A 642 -29.25 32.56 10.96
C GLY A 642 -28.48 32.06 12.19
N GLU A 643 -27.69 30.99 12.11
CA GLU A 643 -26.63 30.74 13.11
C GLU A 643 -25.44 31.68 12.86
N PRO A 644 -24.68 32.09 13.90
CA PRO A 644 -23.66 33.13 13.76
C PRO A 644 -22.43 32.60 12.99
N GLY A 645 -22.53 32.72 11.67
CA GLY A 645 -21.47 32.76 10.67
C GLY A 645 -21.86 33.85 9.68
N GLU A 646 -20.88 34.62 9.20
CA GLU A 646 -21.03 35.87 8.44
C GLU A 646 -22.34 36.03 7.61
N PRO A 647 -23.06 37.16 7.73
CA PRO A 647 -24.23 37.44 6.89
C PRO A 647 -23.81 37.42 5.41
N GLY A 648 -24.19 36.37 4.68
CA GLY A 648 -23.85 36.17 3.27
C GLY A 648 -23.08 34.89 2.92
N ALA A 649 -22.72 34.04 3.90
CA ALA A 649 -22.04 32.77 3.63
C ALA A 649 -22.93 31.80 2.82
N ALA A 650 -22.44 31.35 1.66
CA ALA A 650 -23.15 30.39 0.81
C ALA A 650 -23.25 29.01 1.49
N VAL A 651 -24.42 28.37 1.39
CA VAL A 651 -24.65 27.02 1.95
C VAL A 651 -23.74 26.01 1.25
N SER A 652 -22.81 25.40 2.01
CA SER A 652 -21.89 24.38 1.50
C SER A 652 -22.35 22.97 1.88
N PRO A 653 -22.46 22.03 0.92
CA PRO A 653 -22.73 20.62 1.20
C PRO A 653 -21.46 19.86 1.62
N PHE A 654 -20.29 20.49 1.63
CA PHE A 654 -19.00 19.88 1.91
C PHE A 654 -18.53 20.18 3.32
N ARG A 655 -17.83 19.21 3.92
CA ARG A 655 -17.14 19.43 5.20
C ARG A 655 -15.96 20.39 5.03
N ALA A 656 -15.58 21.08 6.10
CA ALA A 656 -14.43 21.98 6.09
C ALA A 656 -13.10 21.24 5.79
N ASP A 657 -13.01 19.98 6.22
CA ASP A 657 -11.89 19.06 6.00
C ASP A 657 -12.10 18.14 4.80
N ALA A 658 -13.08 18.43 3.91
CA ALA A 658 -13.37 17.57 2.78
C ALA A 658 -12.13 17.41 1.88
N PRO A 659 -11.77 16.19 1.47
CA PRO A 659 -10.59 15.92 0.64
C PRO A 659 -10.84 16.28 -0.84
N LEU A 660 -11.39 17.46 -1.10
CA LEU A 660 -11.72 18.01 -2.42
C LEU A 660 -11.04 19.37 -2.59
N SER A 661 -10.38 19.62 -3.73
CA SER A 661 -9.95 20.99 -4.06
C SER A 661 -11.15 21.93 -4.16
N ALA A 662 -10.93 23.22 -3.87
CA ALA A 662 -11.96 24.25 -4.01
C ALA A 662 -12.54 24.32 -5.44
N SER A 663 -11.72 24.06 -6.46
CA SER A 663 -12.17 23.93 -7.85
C SER A 663 -13.14 22.76 -8.01
N TYR A 664 -12.84 21.60 -7.42
CA TYR A 664 -13.70 20.42 -7.53
C TYR A 664 -15.04 20.63 -6.83
N GLN A 665 -15.02 21.21 -5.63
CA GLN A 665 -16.24 21.57 -4.89
C GLN A 665 -17.15 22.46 -5.74
N ARG A 666 -16.58 23.47 -6.41
CA ARG A 666 -17.31 24.37 -7.31
C ARG A 666 -17.91 23.62 -8.51
N TYR A 667 -17.18 22.69 -9.12
CA TYR A 667 -17.70 21.90 -10.24
C TYR A 667 -18.86 21.00 -9.81
N LEU A 668 -18.72 20.28 -8.69
CA LEU A 668 -19.78 19.41 -8.17
C LEU A 668 -21.03 20.21 -7.78
N LEU A 669 -20.87 21.37 -7.14
CA LEU A 669 -21.96 22.30 -6.87
C LEU A 669 -22.61 22.77 -8.17
N GLY A 670 -21.85 23.45 -9.04
CA GLY A 670 -22.37 24.08 -10.25
C GLY A 670 -23.04 23.11 -11.22
N TRP A 671 -22.53 21.87 -11.34
CA TRP A 671 -23.18 20.83 -12.12
C TRP A 671 -24.53 20.40 -11.53
N LEU A 672 -24.63 20.19 -10.22
CA LEU A 672 -25.82 19.61 -9.61
C LEU A 672 -26.89 20.65 -9.27
N THR A 673 -26.51 21.90 -8.99
CA THR A 673 -27.43 23.02 -8.69
C THR A 673 -27.84 23.80 -9.93
N GLY A 674 -27.03 23.76 -10.99
CA GLY A 674 -27.35 24.43 -12.26
C GLY A 674 -26.80 25.85 -12.39
N ASP A 675 -25.91 26.29 -11.49
CA ASP A 675 -25.18 27.56 -11.62
C ASP A 675 -24.16 27.55 -12.79
N GLY A 676 -23.97 26.38 -13.41
CA GLY A 676 -23.06 26.18 -14.52
C GLY A 676 -21.60 26.07 -14.06
N THR A 677 -20.75 25.55 -14.94
CA THR A 677 -19.31 25.39 -14.65
C THR A 677 -18.44 26.35 -15.46
N GLY A 678 -19.06 27.26 -16.23
CA GLY A 678 -18.36 28.10 -17.21
C GLY A 678 -17.87 27.35 -18.46
N GLN A 679 -18.09 26.03 -18.56
CA GLN A 679 -17.56 25.16 -19.62
C GLN A 679 -18.64 24.66 -20.61
N GLY A 680 -19.83 25.27 -20.61
CA GLY A 680 -20.88 24.98 -21.60
C GLY A 680 -21.60 23.63 -21.46
N VAL A 681 -21.36 22.87 -20.38
CA VAL A 681 -22.03 21.60 -20.10
C VAL A 681 -23.08 21.80 -19.01
N GLU A 682 -24.36 21.69 -19.39
CA GLU A 682 -25.49 21.76 -18.46
C GLU A 682 -25.93 20.36 -18.01
N TRP A 683 -25.99 20.11 -16.70
CA TRP A 683 -26.52 18.84 -16.18
C TRP A 683 -28.06 18.84 -16.18
N HIS A 684 -28.65 17.69 -16.50
CA HIS A 684 -30.10 17.52 -16.76
C HIS A 684 -30.94 17.27 -15.50
N SER A 685 -30.33 16.89 -14.38
CA SER A 685 -31.02 16.62 -13.10
C SER A 685 -30.71 17.70 -12.08
N ARG A 686 -31.17 18.92 -12.34
CA ARG A 686 -31.00 20.06 -11.43
C ARG A 686 -31.98 19.95 -10.27
N PHE A 687 -31.52 20.29 -9.09
CA PHE A 687 -32.38 20.49 -7.93
C PHE A 687 -31.74 21.54 -7.04
N GLU A 688 -32.59 22.28 -6.34
CA GLU A 688 -32.11 23.25 -5.36
C GLU A 688 -31.50 22.51 -4.17
N LEU A 689 -30.32 22.96 -3.73
CA LEU A 689 -29.63 22.38 -2.58
C LEU A 689 -30.31 22.82 -1.28
N ARG A 690 -30.97 21.87 -0.62
CA ARG A 690 -31.65 22.01 0.68
C ARG A 690 -31.46 20.70 1.47
N ASP A 691 -31.74 20.69 2.77
CA ASP A 691 -31.60 19.47 3.59
C ASP A 691 -32.36 18.27 3.00
N ALA A 692 -33.57 18.51 2.47
CA ALA A 692 -34.39 17.47 1.84
C ALA A 692 -33.77 16.88 0.55
N THR A 693 -32.91 17.62 -0.14
CA THR A 693 -32.28 17.20 -1.40
C THR A 693 -30.80 16.83 -1.22
N LEU A 694 -30.21 17.06 -0.05
CA LEU A 694 -28.83 16.73 0.28
C LEU A 694 -28.50 15.23 0.07
N PRO A 695 -29.33 14.25 0.47
CA PRO A 695 -29.06 12.85 0.16
C PRO A 695 -28.93 12.57 -1.34
N ARG A 696 -29.77 13.23 -2.16
CA ARG A 696 -29.70 13.12 -3.63
C ARG A 696 -28.44 13.77 -4.18
N PHE A 697 -28.00 14.90 -3.61
CA PHE A 697 -26.71 15.52 -3.93
C PHE A 697 -25.55 14.57 -3.64
N ARG A 698 -25.49 14.00 -2.43
CA ARG A 698 -24.42 13.05 -2.05
C ARG A 698 -24.35 11.87 -3.01
N ALA A 699 -25.50 11.28 -3.35
CA ALA A 699 -25.56 10.15 -4.28
C ALA A 699 -25.04 10.51 -5.69
N LYS A 700 -25.49 11.65 -6.24
CA LYS A 700 -25.06 12.09 -7.58
C LYS A 700 -23.59 12.52 -7.62
N ALA A 701 -23.12 13.27 -6.64
CA ALA A 701 -21.72 13.66 -6.52
C ALA A 701 -20.82 12.44 -6.34
N THR A 702 -21.25 11.45 -5.54
CA THR A 702 -20.54 10.17 -5.39
C THR A 702 -20.41 9.45 -6.73
N ALA A 703 -21.47 9.37 -7.53
CA ALA A 703 -21.40 8.72 -8.86
C ALA A 703 -20.40 9.43 -9.80
N ILE A 704 -20.41 10.77 -9.82
CA ILE A 704 -19.47 11.58 -10.62
C ILE A 704 -18.02 11.31 -10.19
N VAL A 705 -17.76 11.37 -8.88
CA VAL A 705 -16.42 11.09 -8.32
C VAL A 705 -16.00 9.65 -8.65
N ASN A 706 -16.93 8.70 -8.55
CA ASN A 706 -16.66 7.29 -8.82
C ASN A 706 -16.22 7.04 -10.27
N GLU A 707 -16.87 7.68 -11.23
CA GLU A 707 -16.53 7.63 -12.66
C GLU A 707 -15.12 8.17 -12.94
N GLN A 708 -14.79 9.32 -12.34
CA GLN A 708 -13.48 9.94 -12.51
C GLN A 708 -12.37 9.12 -11.86
N LEU A 709 -12.63 8.60 -10.65
CA LEU A 709 -11.70 7.72 -9.94
C LEU A 709 -11.49 6.39 -10.65
N LEU A 710 -12.50 5.83 -11.32
CA LEU A 710 -12.33 4.62 -12.13
C LEU A 710 -11.28 4.85 -13.22
N THR A 711 -11.37 5.96 -13.96
CA THR A 711 -10.39 6.27 -15.01
C THR A 711 -9.01 6.56 -14.41
N TYR A 712 -8.95 7.27 -13.28
CA TYR A 712 -7.71 7.50 -12.55
C TYR A 712 -7.04 6.17 -12.15
N ARG A 713 -7.79 5.21 -11.60
CA ARG A 713 -7.26 3.89 -11.20
C ARG A 713 -6.78 3.08 -12.40
N LEU A 714 -7.50 3.14 -13.54
CA LEU A 714 -7.05 2.55 -14.80
C LEU A 714 -5.71 3.15 -15.24
N ARG A 715 -5.55 4.48 -15.16
CA ARG A 715 -4.28 5.15 -15.47
C ARG A 715 -3.16 4.75 -14.52
N ALA A 716 -3.44 4.69 -13.22
CA ALA A 716 -2.46 4.32 -12.19
C ALA A 716 -1.89 2.90 -12.41
N GLN A 717 -2.68 1.97 -12.94
CA GLN A 717 -2.18 0.63 -13.32
C GLN A 717 -1.48 0.58 -14.69
N GLY A 718 -1.30 1.73 -15.36
CA GLY A 718 -0.68 1.83 -16.68
C GLY A 718 -1.63 1.58 -17.86
N CYS A 719 -2.95 1.58 -17.64
CA CYS A 719 -3.96 1.49 -18.70
C CYS A 719 -4.33 2.90 -19.19
N ARG A 720 -3.97 3.24 -20.43
CA ARG A 720 -4.15 4.61 -20.95
C ARG A 720 -5.58 4.84 -21.46
N PRO A 721 -6.29 5.90 -21.04
CA PRO A 721 -7.56 6.29 -21.65
C PRO A 721 -7.33 6.86 -23.04
N VAL A 722 -8.18 6.45 -23.97
CA VAL A 722 -8.12 6.90 -25.37
C VAL A 722 -9.53 7.22 -25.83
N ASP A 723 -9.75 8.44 -26.34
CA ASP A 723 -11.03 8.83 -26.90
C ASP A 723 -11.32 8.02 -28.18
N LEU A 724 -12.57 7.56 -28.34
CA LEU A 724 -13.03 6.81 -29.52
C LEU A 724 -12.78 7.57 -30.84
N THR A 725 -12.87 8.89 -30.83
CA THR A 725 -12.61 9.75 -32.00
C THR A 725 -11.15 9.70 -32.41
N ALA A 726 -10.23 9.76 -31.43
CA ALA A 726 -8.79 9.68 -31.66
C ALA A 726 -8.37 8.27 -32.10
N ALA A 727 -8.93 7.23 -31.46
CA ALA A 727 -8.70 5.84 -31.83
C ALA A 727 -9.13 5.54 -33.27
N ALA A 728 -10.24 6.12 -33.73
CA ALA A 728 -10.73 5.91 -35.10
C ALA A 728 -9.79 6.48 -36.15
N GLY A 729 -9.10 7.59 -35.86
CA GLY A 729 -8.07 8.16 -36.73
C GLY A 729 -6.82 7.27 -36.81
N LEU A 730 -6.44 6.63 -35.70
CA LEU A 730 -5.30 5.70 -35.63
C LEU A 730 -5.59 4.35 -36.30
N ALA A 731 -6.86 3.92 -36.32
CA ALA A 731 -7.29 2.64 -36.90
C ALA A 731 -7.65 2.73 -38.41
N GLY A 732 -7.66 3.93 -38.99
CA GLY A 732 -8.01 4.18 -40.40
C GLY A 732 -6.80 4.49 -41.30
N GLY A 733 -5.58 4.37 -40.79
CA GLY A 733 -4.32 4.60 -41.51
C GLY A 733 -3.70 3.34 -42.08
#